data_AF-A0A948I0P0-F1
#
_entry.id   AF-A0A948I0P0-F1
#
_cell.length_a   1.000
_cell.length_b   1.000
_cell.length_c   1.000
_cell.angle_alpha   90.00
_cell.angle_beta   90.00
_cell.angle_gamma   90.00
#
_symmetry.space_group_name_H-M   'P 1'
#
loop_
_entity.id
_entity.type
_entity.pdbx_description
1 polymer ?
#
loop_
_entity_poly.entity_id
_entity_poly.type
_entity_poly.pdbx_seq_one_letter_code
_entity_poly.pdbx_strand_id
1 'polypeptide(L)'
;MPIKVGRFRQKALGIFQPKPRVIRTRLANDVEVSTHEAGHAIQQLLGGGDMQRGEQVLNFQGFGEELYPLAEGQKGPKGAEGFAEFLRGYVTNQLAIHKAAPKFYAHFDDVMKRYAPEVLEVLENARTNFTRYLLQGPEARILSQISVDEREPARWPSLSSLYARALDQMHPLKRFAEDVLERAAKNGKPITLSPSHDPYLLARVFTGWAGKAETFLRHGTLDADMKVMGKSLKDILGPIDRADNLESFRAYAVARRALELSERKIETGIDPKDAKWEVENRELPGFREAFDDLQTYNNSLLQYLVDAGVISAEQKADIQKMNQAYVPFYRVLDEESTKRLQTGTGMTFADLFSPVKRIKGSARVILDPLESIVKNTYAMVNVADRNAVGLAIADLANLEGAGKYIRRIPTPMRGTAYNVADIQRELENAGVDVPEEAVENMLTIFRPESFHPSENVITVLREGKREYYEVEPDLYRAVKGLDREQANVFIKLLRKPAALLRAAATLTPEFMARNPIRDQATAAIFSKYGYRPIIDLVNGLSHLFKQDDVYWAWRSSGGAYSMLVSMDRKYLQQNLQDLMKTRMEKLKNVVRHPIDFLRMLSEFSESGTRLGEFHRGLKKEGATKDGKLLSAYASREVTLDFSRRGANMSSLNQVVAFFNANLQGYDKLFRAFREDPVKTSWKAIALLTVPSILLLLHNRRDKRWKEIPDWQKDLFWIQFTEKDIWRIPKPFEIGILFASLPERVVEHILDHSPQKVGARKVRNALLRGGSPGIIPTAALPVIENWANKSTFLDRPLIPYGRERLRPDLQYGDYTTETAKLIGRMLNQSPALLENTIRGYTGGMGRYALNASDLVLRKTGIVEAPPKPAIDFSEWPGFRAFAVRYPTASSQSVNDFYDYYDVEERAFASAKELRRDGKDEEADSIARDTGDLMGLRASLLKTHRDLSDLRKQAREINRDPDLTPEQKRVRLDALYLRMSARARDIVKRIEHPSAPPAPESRTVIPERKVVRR
;
A
#
# COMPACT_ATOMS: atom_id res chain seq x y z
N MET A 1 -35.00 1.10 -1.92
CA MET A 1 -34.59 2.47 -2.30
C MET A 1 -34.06 3.18 -1.06
N PRO A 2 -32.98 3.97 -1.09
CA PRO A 2 -32.53 4.71 0.09
C PRO A 2 -33.45 5.91 0.37
N ILE A 3 -33.85 6.07 1.64
CA ILE A 3 -34.51 7.26 2.19
C ILE A 3 -33.46 8.02 2.99
N LYS A 4 -33.24 9.29 2.68
CA LYS A 4 -32.21 10.13 3.32
C LYS A 4 -32.81 11.39 3.90
N VAL A 5 -32.24 11.89 5.00
CA VAL A 5 -32.66 13.15 5.61
C VAL A 5 -31.71 14.28 5.20
N GLY A 6 -32.26 15.45 4.88
CA GLY A 6 -31.50 16.70 4.80
C GLY A 6 -32.03 17.71 3.78
N ARG A 7 -31.36 18.86 3.69
CA ARG A 7 -31.81 20.00 2.87
C ARG A 7 -31.81 19.72 1.36
N PHE A 8 -32.75 20.32 0.64
CA PHE A 8 -32.88 20.36 -0.83
C PHE A 8 -33.57 21.65 -1.28
N ARG A 9 -33.45 22.01 -2.57
CA ARG A 9 -33.80 23.35 -3.10
C ARG A 9 -35.30 23.61 -3.21
N GLN A 10 -36.09 22.58 -3.51
CA GLN A 10 -37.53 22.67 -3.71
C GLN A 10 -38.25 23.04 -2.40
N LYS A 11 -39.34 23.82 -2.50
CA LYS A 11 -40.23 24.16 -1.38
C LYS A 11 -41.19 22.99 -1.06
N ALA A 12 -40.64 21.84 -0.64
CA ALA A 12 -41.40 20.65 -0.25
C ALA A 12 -40.79 20.01 1.02
N LEU A 13 -41.52 19.15 1.73
CA LEU A 13 -41.02 18.41 2.90
C LEU A 13 -40.27 17.12 2.50
N GLY A 14 -40.61 16.55 1.34
CA GLY A 14 -39.91 15.44 0.70
C GLY A 14 -39.67 15.71 -0.79
N ILE A 15 -38.76 14.94 -1.40
CA ILE A 15 -38.62 14.80 -2.85
C ILE A 15 -38.18 13.38 -3.24
N PHE A 16 -38.75 12.86 -4.32
CA PHE A 16 -38.26 11.72 -5.08
C PHE A 16 -37.39 12.19 -6.25
N GLN A 17 -36.22 11.57 -6.43
CA GLN A 17 -35.31 11.84 -7.54
C GLN A 17 -35.26 10.64 -8.51
N PRO A 18 -35.89 10.73 -9.70
CA PRO A 18 -36.08 9.57 -10.59
C PRO A 18 -34.79 8.92 -11.09
N LYS A 19 -33.83 9.72 -11.59
CA LYS A 19 -32.56 9.21 -12.16
C LYS A 19 -31.65 8.52 -11.11
N PRO A 20 -31.33 9.15 -9.96
CA PRO A 20 -30.50 8.50 -8.94
C PRO A 20 -31.28 7.48 -8.08
N ARG A 21 -32.62 7.44 -8.17
CA ARG A 21 -33.54 6.57 -7.44
C ARG A 21 -33.39 6.69 -5.91
N VAL A 22 -33.63 7.89 -5.39
CA VAL A 22 -33.48 8.24 -3.95
C VAL A 22 -34.67 9.06 -3.49
N ILE A 23 -35.13 8.82 -2.26
CA ILE A 23 -36.10 9.64 -1.54
C ILE A 23 -35.37 10.50 -0.53
N ARG A 24 -35.73 11.78 -0.42
CA ARG A 24 -35.17 12.69 0.58
C ARG A 24 -36.23 13.43 1.35
N THR A 25 -36.14 13.44 2.67
CA THR A 25 -37.03 14.19 3.57
C THR A 25 -36.27 15.30 4.31
N ARG A 26 -36.95 16.38 4.67
CA ARG A 26 -36.36 17.44 5.51
C ARG A 26 -36.28 17.05 6.98
N LEU A 27 -37.28 16.28 7.43
CA LEU A 27 -37.41 15.80 8.79
C LEU A 27 -37.04 14.32 8.86
N ALA A 28 -36.30 13.94 9.90
CA ALA A 28 -36.09 12.54 10.23
C ALA A 28 -37.38 11.95 10.80
N ASN A 29 -37.62 10.66 10.54
CA ASN A 29 -38.78 9.90 11.06
C ASN A 29 -40.17 10.41 10.61
N ASP A 30 -40.23 11.19 9.54
CA ASP A 30 -41.49 11.62 8.92
C ASP A 30 -42.02 10.51 7.99
N VAL A 31 -42.80 9.59 8.56
CA VAL A 31 -43.35 8.43 7.86
C VAL A 31 -44.35 8.85 6.77
N GLU A 32 -45.10 9.92 7.00
CA GLU A 32 -46.09 10.43 6.04
C GLU A 32 -45.41 10.91 4.77
N VAL A 33 -44.43 11.81 4.90
CA VAL A 33 -43.68 12.34 3.76
C VAL A 33 -42.86 11.24 3.09
N SER A 34 -42.24 10.36 3.87
CA SER A 34 -41.46 9.24 3.32
C SER A 34 -42.31 8.29 2.47
N THR A 35 -43.53 8.00 2.91
CA THR A 35 -44.46 7.14 2.18
C THR A 35 -45.01 7.83 0.93
N HIS A 36 -45.29 9.13 1.00
CA HIS A 36 -45.67 9.93 -0.18
C HIS A 36 -44.63 9.82 -1.31
N GLU A 37 -43.36 10.07 -0.98
CA GLU A 37 -42.27 9.97 -1.96
C GLU A 37 -42.01 8.53 -2.41
N ALA A 38 -42.27 7.53 -1.55
CA ALA A 38 -42.27 6.12 -1.94
C ALA A 38 -43.38 5.81 -2.96
N GLY A 39 -44.49 6.53 -2.92
CA GLY A 39 -45.55 6.48 -3.92
C GLY A 39 -45.04 6.84 -5.30
N HIS A 40 -44.40 7.99 -5.45
CA HIS A 40 -43.78 8.40 -6.72
C HIS A 40 -42.76 7.37 -7.24
N ALA A 41 -42.00 6.76 -6.34
CA ALA A 41 -41.04 5.70 -6.65
C ALA A 41 -41.68 4.39 -7.13
N ILE A 42 -42.72 3.91 -6.44
CA ILE A 42 -43.47 2.69 -6.78
C ILE A 42 -44.24 2.89 -8.08
N GLN A 43 -44.81 4.07 -8.28
CA GLN A 43 -45.45 4.43 -9.55
C GLN A 43 -44.46 4.36 -10.71
N GLN A 44 -43.25 4.90 -10.55
CA GLN A 44 -42.25 4.82 -11.61
C GLN A 44 -41.83 3.36 -11.89
N LEU A 45 -41.72 2.54 -10.85
CA LEU A 45 -41.36 1.13 -10.93
C LEU A 45 -42.39 0.26 -11.64
N LEU A 46 -43.67 0.49 -11.38
CA LEU A 46 -44.76 -0.41 -11.77
C LEU A 46 -45.71 0.19 -12.83
N GLY A 47 -45.70 1.51 -13.01
CA GLY A 47 -46.61 2.27 -13.88
C GLY A 47 -46.01 2.72 -15.22
N GLY A 48 -44.81 2.26 -15.59
CA GLY A 48 -44.22 2.54 -16.90
C GLY A 48 -43.72 3.98 -17.07
N GLY A 49 -42.84 4.44 -16.18
CA GLY A 49 -42.11 5.70 -16.32
C GLY A 49 -40.65 5.49 -16.72
N ASP A 50 -40.44 5.11 -17.98
CA ASP A 50 -39.16 5.04 -18.71
C ASP A 50 -38.07 4.13 -18.09
N MET A 51 -38.24 2.81 -18.19
CA MET A 51 -37.14 1.88 -18.55
C MET A 51 -37.60 0.45 -18.90
N GLN A 52 -37.50 0.12 -20.19
CA GLN A 52 -37.19 -1.18 -20.81
C GLN A 52 -37.83 -2.51 -20.36
N ARG A 53 -38.86 -2.52 -19.51
CA ARG A 53 -39.82 -3.64 -19.41
C ARG A 53 -41.22 -3.07 -19.26
N GLY A 54 -41.79 -2.65 -20.39
CA GLY A 54 -43.18 -2.25 -20.47
C GLY A 54 -44.09 -3.45 -20.43
N GLU A 55 -44.56 -3.81 -19.25
CA GLU A 55 -45.98 -4.05 -19.07
C GLU A 55 -46.47 -2.92 -18.13
N GLN A 56 -47.54 -2.21 -18.49
CA GLN A 56 -48.20 -1.29 -17.57
C GLN A 56 -48.89 -2.12 -16.49
N VAL A 57 -48.12 -2.59 -15.51
CA VAL A 57 -48.61 -3.47 -14.44
C VAL A 57 -49.64 -2.73 -13.59
N LEU A 58 -49.39 -1.46 -13.31
CA LEU A 58 -50.34 -0.54 -12.67
C LEU A 58 -51.04 0.31 -13.75
N ASN A 59 -52.28 -0.06 -14.10
CA ASN A 59 -53.11 0.74 -15.00
C ASN A 59 -54.00 1.70 -14.21
N PHE A 60 -53.67 2.99 -14.25
CA PHE A 60 -54.46 4.05 -13.59
C PHE A 60 -55.67 4.51 -14.42
N GLN A 61 -55.83 4.03 -15.66
CA GLN A 61 -56.96 4.41 -16.51
C GLN A 61 -58.28 3.93 -15.88
N GLY A 62 -59.16 4.88 -15.58
CA GLY A 62 -60.47 4.62 -14.96
C GLY A 62 -60.58 4.96 -13.46
N PHE A 63 -59.47 5.30 -12.78
CA PHE A 63 -59.47 5.65 -11.34
C PHE A 63 -59.27 7.14 -11.05
N GLY A 64 -59.36 7.99 -12.08
CA GLY A 64 -59.15 9.44 -11.94
C GLY A 64 -60.14 10.12 -10.99
N GLU A 65 -61.39 9.64 -10.93
CA GLU A 65 -62.41 10.17 -9.99
C GLU A 65 -62.05 9.92 -8.52
N GLU A 66 -61.27 8.88 -8.21
CA GLU A 66 -60.83 8.56 -6.85
C GLU A 66 -59.44 9.15 -6.55
N LEU A 67 -58.52 9.15 -7.51
CA LEU A 67 -57.13 9.59 -7.31
C LEU A 67 -56.94 11.11 -7.43
N TYR A 68 -57.64 11.79 -8.34
CA TYR A 68 -57.43 13.23 -8.55
C TYR A 68 -57.88 14.11 -7.38
N PRO A 69 -58.96 13.79 -6.64
CA PRO A 69 -59.31 14.53 -5.42
C PRO A 69 -58.24 14.40 -4.33
N LEU A 70 -57.54 13.26 -4.23
CA LEU A 70 -56.47 13.08 -3.25
C LEU A 70 -55.28 14.00 -3.51
N ALA A 71 -55.07 14.42 -4.76
CA ALA A 71 -54.00 15.34 -5.16
C ALA A 71 -54.31 16.83 -4.90
N GLU A 72 -55.46 17.15 -4.30
CA GLU A 72 -55.90 18.54 -4.12
C GLU A 72 -54.92 19.32 -3.21
N GLY A 73 -54.42 20.45 -3.72
CA GLY A 73 -53.39 21.26 -3.04
C GLY A 73 -51.94 20.85 -3.33
N GLN A 74 -51.69 19.74 -4.02
CA GLN A 74 -50.35 19.31 -4.41
C GLN A 74 -49.88 19.92 -5.75
N LYS A 75 -48.57 20.13 -5.88
CA LYS A 75 -47.94 20.69 -7.10
C LYS A 75 -47.36 19.59 -7.97
N GLY A 76 -48.13 19.09 -8.95
CA GLY A 76 -47.67 18.07 -9.89
C GLY A 76 -48.80 17.51 -10.77
N PRO A 77 -48.51 16.51 -11.64
CA PRO A 77 -49.55 15.79 -12.36
C PRO A 77 -50.53 15.12 -11.38
N LYS A 78 -51.83 15.46 -11.49
CA LYS A 78 -52.85 15.01 -10.52
C LYS A 78 -52.90 13.49 -10.33
N GLY A 79 -52.63 12.70 -11.36
CA GLY A 79 -52.58 11.24 -11.24
C GLY A 79 -51.36 10.72 -10.46
N ALA A 80 -50.21 11.38 -10.58
CA ALA A 80 -49.00 11.00 -9.85
C ALA A 80 -49.08 11.40 -8.37
N GLU A 81 -49.47 12.65 -8.11
CA GLU A 81 -49.68 13.13 -6.74
C GLU A 81 -50.83 12.38 -6.04
N GLY A 82 -51.90 12.05 -6.78
CA GLY A 82 -53.03 11.29 -6.25
C GLY A 82 -52.63 9.87 -5.84
N PHE A 83 -51.75 9.22 -6.61
CA PHE A 83 -51.19 7.92 -6.24
C PHE A 83 -50.24 8.01 -5.03
N ALA A 84 -49.42 9.06 -4.98
CA ALA A 84 -48.52 9.29 -3.85
C ALA A 84 -49.28 9.51 -2.53
N GLU A 85 -50.35 10.31 -2.56
CA GLU A 85 -51.25 10.52 -1.43
C GLU A 85 -52.02 9.26 -1.07
N PHE A 86 -52.43 8.46 -2.07
CA PHE A 86 -53.01 7.15 -1.83
C PHE A 86 -52.05 6.25 -1.05
N LEU A 87 -50.78 6.15 -1.48
CA LEU A 87 -49.82 5.30 -0.78
C LEU A 87 -49.52 5.81 0.64
N ARG A 88 -49.43 7.13 0.83
CA ARG A 88 -49.33 7.74 2.16
C ARG A 88 -50.47 7.28 3.06
N GLY A 89 -51.72 7.46 2.60
CA GLY A 89 -52.91 7.04 3.33
C GLY A 89 -52.98 5.53 3.55
N TYR A 90 -52.50 4.72 2.61
CA TYR A 90 -52.45 3.25 2.72
C TYR A 90 -51.64 2.78 3.93
N VAL A 91 -50.55 3.49 4.25
CA VAL A 91 -49.69 3.17 5.41
C VAL A 91 -50.15 3.89 6.68
N THR A 92 -50.54 5.17 6.58
CA THR A 92 -50.73 6.02 7.76
C THR A 92 -52.18 6.15 8.24
N ASN A 93 -53.16 5.97 7.35
CA ASN A 93 -54.59 6.09 7.69
C ASN A 93 -55.48 5.23 6.77
N GLN A 94 -55.45 3.93 7.01
CA GLN A 94 -56.13 2.93 6.17
C GLN A 94 -57.64 3.17 6.04
N LEU A 95 -58.31 3.57 7.11
CA LEU A 95 -59.76 3.73 7.12
C LEU A 95 -60.20 4.94 6.29
N ALA A 96 -59.43 6.03 6.33
CA ALA A 96 -59.69 7.20 5.49
C ALA A 96 -59.45 6.89 4.01
N ILE A 97 -58.33 6.23 3.68
CA ILE A 97 -58.00 6.00 2.27
C ILE A 97 -58.90 4.95 1.61
N HIS A 98 -59.31 3.91 2.34
CA HIS A 98 -60.26 2.91 1.84
C HIS A 98 -61.64 3.53 1.58
N LYS A 99 -62.03 4.58 2.31
CA LYS A 99 -63.28 5.32 2.03
C LYS A 99 -63.12 6.27 0.85
N ALA A 100 -61.97 6.91 0.70
CA ALA A 100 -61.72 7.91 -0.34
C ALA A 100 -61.46 7.30 -1.73
N ALA A 101 -60.83 6.12 -1.79
CA ALA A 101 -60.49 5.44 -3.04
C ALA A 101 -60.74 3.92 -2.98
N PRO A 102 -61.99 3.47 -2.75
CA PRO A 102 -62.30 2.06 -2.52
C PRO A 102 -62.01 1.16 -3.73
N LYS A 103 -62.31 1.61 -4.95
CA LYS A 103 -62.08 0.80 -6.16
C LYS A 103 -60.59 0.70 -6.45
N PHE A 104 -59.86 1.81 -6.31
CA PHE A 104 -58.43 1.83 -6.50
C PHE A 104 -57.68 1.05 -5.41
N TYR A 105 -58.16 1.08 -4.16
CA TYR A 105 -57.59 0.28 -3.07
C TYR A 105 -57.65 -1.22 -3.38
N ALA A 106 -58.80 -1.72 -3.80
CA ALA A 106 -58.97 -3.12 -4.18
C ALA A 106 -58.11 -3.50 -5.40
N HIS A 107 -58.03 -2.61 -6.39
CA HIS A 107 -57.18 -2.79 -7.56
C HIS A 107 -55.69 -2.83 -7.19
N PHE A 108 -55.23 -1.90 -6.34
CA PHE A 108 -53.85 -1.84 -5.88
C PHE A 108 -53.46 -3.12 -5.14
N ASP A 109 -54.28 -3.59 -4.18
CA ASP A 109 -54.01 -4.84 -3.46
C ASP A 109 -53.93 -6.05 -4.41
N ASP A 110 -54.83 -6.16 -5.38
CA ASP A 110 -54.83 -7.28 -6.35
C ASP A 110 -53.60 -7.24 -7.25
N VAL A 111 -53.24 -6.06 -7.78
CA VAL A 111 -52.04 -5.88 -8.61
C VAL A 111 -50.77 -6.16 -7.80
N MET A 112 -50.67 -5.64 -6.58
CA MET A 112 -49.49 -5.85 -5.76
C MET A 112 -49.35 -7.32 -5.34
N LYS A 113 -50.44 -8.03 -5.02
CA LYS A 113 -50.40 -9.49 -4.74
C LYS A 113 -49.91 -10.31 -5.92
N ARG A 114 -50.33 -9.94 -7.14
CA ARG A 114 -49.99 -10.67 -8.36
C ARG A 114 -48.57 -10.38 -8.86
N TYR A 115 -48.14 -9.13 -8.79
CA TYR A 115 -46.94 -8.68 -9.50
C TYR A 115 -45.81 -8.19 -8.59
N ALA A 116 -46.08 -7.82 -7.33
CA ALA A 116 -45.06 -7.33 -6.39
C ALA A 116 -45.37 -7.70 -4.91
N PRO A 117 -45.56 -9.00 -4.58
CA PRO A 117 -46.02 -9.42 -3.25
C PRO A 117 -45.06 -9.03 -2.12
N GLU A 118 -43.74 -9.02 -2.39
CA GLU A 118 -42.73 -8.57 -1.43
C GLU A 118 -42.89 -7.08 -1.07
N VAL A 119 -43.25 -6.24 -2.04
CA VAL A 119 -43.46 -4.80 -1.80
C VAL A 119 -44.74 -4.59 -0.99
N LEU A 120 -45.79 -5.38 -1.28
CA LEU A 120 -47.02 -5.36 -0.49
C LEU A 120 -46.74 -5.73 0.96
N GLU A 121 -46.02 -6.83 1.21
CA GLU A 121 -45.67 -7.26 2.57
C GLU A 121 -44.92 -6.16 3.35
N VAL A 122 -43.99 -5.45 2.70
CA VAL A 122 -43.29 -4.31 3.31
C VAL A 122 -44.24 -3.17 3.66
N LEU A 123 -45.19 -2.83 2.78
CA LEU A 123 -46.20 -1.79 3.03
C LEU A 123 -47.15 -2.19 4.16
N GLU A 124 -47.57 -3.46 4.23
CA GLU A 124 -48.42 -3.98 5.29
C GLU A 124 -47.70 -4.02 6.65
N ASN A 125 -46.42 -4.37 6.65
CA ASN A 125 -45.57 -4.32 7.84
C ASN A 125 -45.36 -2.87 8.30
N ALA A 126 -45.11 -1.93 7.37
CA ALA A 126 -45.02 -0.51 7.68
C ALA A 126 -46.32 0.02 8.29
N ARG A 127 -47.47 -0.33 7.69
CA ARG A 127 -48.82 -0.02 8.20
C ARG A 127 -49.03 -0.55 9.61
N THR A 128 -48.68 -1.82 9.85
CA THR A 128 -48.82 -2.47 11.16
C THR A 128 -47.95 -1.79 12.21
N ASN A 129 -46.71 -1.48 11.88
CA ASN A 129 -45.77 -0.83 12.79
C ASN A 129 -46.16 0.62 13.08
N PHE A 130 -46.66 1.36 12.08
CA PHE A 130 -47.14 2.72 12.25
C PHE A 130 -48.40 2.76 13.14
N THR A 131 -49.35 1.85 12.92
CA THR A 131 -50.51 1.70 13.80
C THR A 131 -50.08 1.34 15.22
N ARG A 132 -49.12 0.42 15.39
CA ARG A 132 -48.56 0.07 16.71
C ARG A 132 -47.94 1.29 17.40
N TYR A 133 -47.18 2.11 16.67
CA TYR A 133 -46.59 3.35 17.17
C TYR A 133 -47.67 4.37 17.61
N LEU A 134 -48.74 4.55 16.82
CA LEU A 134 -49.84 5.43 17.18
C LEU A 134 -50.62 4.94 18.41
N LEU A 135 -50.79 3.63 18.57
CA LEU A 135 -51.50 3.02 19.71
C LEU A 135 -50.67 2.95 21.00
N GLN A 136 -49.37 3.24 20.95
CA GLN A 136 -48.53 3.31 22.16
C GLN A 136 -48.98 4.44 23.11
N GLY A 137 -48.64 4.31 24.39
CA GLY A 137 -48.80 5.41 25.34
C GLY A 137 -47.90 6.61 24.99
N PRO A 138 -48.22 7.83 25.46
CA PRO A 138 -47.39 9.02 25.24
C PRO A 138 -45.93 8.84 25.68
N GLU A 139 -45.71 8.17 26.81
CA GLU A 139 -44.37 7.86 27.34
C GLU A 139 -43.56 6.98 26.38
N ALA A 140 -44.12 5.88 25.89
CA ALA A 140 -43.43 4.98 24.96
C ALA A 140 -43.07 5.68 23.63
N ARG A 141 -43.96 6.55 23.12
CA ARG A 141 -43.64 7.39 21.94
C ARG A 141 -42.50 8.36 22.22
N ILE A 142 -42.49 9.02 23.38
CA ILE A 142 -41.39 9.91 23.78
C ILE A 142 -40.09 9.12 23.93
N LEU A 143 -40.12 7.96 24.60
CA LEU A 143 -38.96 7.07 24.75
C LEU A 143 -38.42 6.60 23.40
N SER A 144 -39.28 6.34 22.40
CA SER A 144 -38.82 5.99 21.04
C SER A 144 -38.06 7.12 20.32
N GLN A 145 -38.17 8.37 20.80
CA GLN A 145 -37.43 9.52 20.29
C GLN A 145 -36.17 9.83 21.12
N ILE A 146 -35.95 9.11 22.23
CA ILE A 146 -34.80 9.27 23.12
C ILE A 146 -33.89 8.05 22.96
N SER A 147 -32.66 8.25 22.49
CA SER A 147 -31.66 7.17 22.44
C SER A 147 -31.16 6.89 23.87
N VAL A 148 -31.57 5.76 24.45
CA VAL A 148 -31.08 5.26 25.74
C VAL A 148 -30.28 3.98 25.48
N ASP A 149 -28.96 4.06 25.58
CA ASP A 149 -28.00 2.94 25.61
C ASP A 149 -28.03 1.89 24.48
N GLU A 150 -28.51 2.24 23.29
CA GLU A 150 -28.26 1.40 22.10
C GLU A 150 -26.96 1.80 21.41
N ARG A 151 -25.87 1.07 21.72
CA ARG A 151 -24.82 0.87 20.70
C ARG A 151 -25.51 0.17 19.54
N GLU A 152 -25.61 0.82 18.37
CA GLU A 152 -26.12 0.17 17.16
C GLU A 152 -25.54 -1.25 17.08
N PRO A 153 -26.38 -2.30 16.89
CA PRO A 153 -25.87 -3.65 16.81
C PRO A 153 -24.83 -3.67 15.70
N ALA A 154 -23.58 -3.99 16.06
CA ALA A 154 -22.45 -3.97 15.15
C ALA A 154 -22.77 -4.90 13.98
N ARG A 155 -23.27 -4.35 12.86
CA ARG A 155 -23.49 -5.11 11.64
C ARG A 155 -22.13 -5.69 11.25
N TRP A 156 -22.06 -7.01 11.16
CA TRP A 156 -20.84 -7.67 10.73
C TRP A 156 -20.41 -7.07 9.39
N PRO A 157 -19.17 -6.57 9.27
CA PRO A 157 -18.70 -5.97 8.03
C PRO A 157 -18.80 -7.01 6.90
N SER A 158 -19.29 -6.58 5.73
CA SER A 158 -19.34 -7.44 4.55
C SER A 158 -17.95 -7.92 4.16
N LEU A 159 -17.85 -9.06 3.46
CA LEU A 159 -16.56 -9.59 2.95
C LEU A 159 -15.78 -8.54 2.15
N SER A 160 -16.46 -7.67 1.39
CA SER A 160 -15.80 -6.58 0.67
C SER A 160 -15.31 -5.46 1.58
N SER A 161 -16.04 -5.13 2.66
CA SER A 161 -15.59 -4.15 3.64
C SER A 161 -14.39 -4.70 4.42
N LEU A 162 -14.39 -5.99 4.75
CA LEU A 162 -13.23 -6.68 5.32
C LEU A 162 -12.03 -6.66 4.36
N TYR A 163 -12.25 -6.98 3.08
CA TYR A 163 -11.23 -6.88 2.04
C TYR A 163 -10.65 -5.46 1.92
N ALA A 164 -11.51 -4.43 1.90
CA ALA A 164 -11.06 -3.04 1.83
C ALA A 164 -10.27 -2.60 3.07
N ARG A 165 -10.71 -3.05 4.26
CA ARG A 165 -10.03 -2.78 5.53
C ARG A 165 -8.70 -3.51 5.65
N ALA A 166 -8.58 -4.70 5.06
CA ALA A 166 -7.41 -5.56 5.16
C ALA A 166 -6.36 -5.33 4.06
N LEU A 167 -6.79 -5.29 2.79
CA LEU A 167 -5.92 -5.42 1.62
C LEU A 167 -5.91 -4.18 0.74
N ASP A 168 -7.04 -3.52 0.53
CA ASP A 168 -7.12 -2.41 -0.44
C ASP A 168 -8.11 -1.32 -0.03
N GLN A 169 -7.58 -0.25 0.59
CA GLN A 169 -8.37 0.91 1.02
C GLN A 169 -9.12 1.58 -0.14
N MET A 170 -8.68 1.42 -1.39
CA MET A 170 -9.31 2.02 -2.57
C MET A 170 -10.35 1.09 -3.21
N HIS A 171 -10.48 -0.16 -2.74
CA HIS A 171 -11.46 -1.11 -3.26
C HIS A 171 -12.91 -0.60 -3.27
N PRO A 172 -13.38 0.22 -2.29
CA PRO A 172 -14.71 0.81 -2.37
C PRO A 172 -14.92 1.68 -3.61
N LEU A 173 -13.88 2.35 -4.13
CA LEU A 173 -13.96 3.12 -5.39
C LEU A 173 -14.19 2.19 -6.59
N LYS A 174 -13.49 1.06 -6.64
CA LYS A 174 -13.64 0.06 -7.69
C LYS A 174 -15.06 -0.49 -7.72
N ARG A 175 -15.54 -0.93 -6.55
CA ARG A 175 -16.91 -1.46 -6.40
C ARG A 175 -17.96 -0.42 -6.73
N PHE A 176 -17.78 0.81 -6.26
CA PHE A 176 -18.67 1.92 -6.60
C PHE A 176 -18.78 2.12 -8.10
N ALA A 177 -17.65 2.20 -8.82
CA ALA A 177 -17.64 2.35 -10.27
C ALA A 177 -18.30 1.15 -10.96
N GLU A 178 -17.90 -0.08 -10.63
CA GLU A 178 -18.47 -1.31 -11.21
C GLU A 178 -19.98 -1.41 -10.99
N ASP A 179 -20.45 -1.25 -9.75
CA ASP A 179 -21.87 -1.35 -9.39
C ASP A 179 -22.72 -0.25 -10.09
N VAL A 180 -22.19 0.96 -10.25
CA VAL A 180 -22.90 2.06 -10.93
C VAL A 180 -22.94 1.83 -12.44
N LEU A 181 -21.84 1.41 -13.05
CA LEU A 181 -21.79 1.11 -14.49
C LEU A 181 -22.68 -0.07 -14.85
N GLU A 182 -22.72 -1.11 -14.03
CA GLU A 182 -23.62 -2.26 -14.20
C GLU A 182 -25.09 -1.83 -14.16
N ARG A 183 -25.45 -0.94 -13.21
CA ARG A 183 -26.82 -0.40 -13.10
C ARG A 183 -27.19 0.55 -14.24
N ALA A 184 -26.23 1.30 -14.76
CA ALA A 184 -26.45 2.24 -15.86
C ALA A 184 -26.45 1.56 -17.24
N ALA A 185 -26.02 0.30 -17.34
CA ALA A 185 -25.96 -0.45 -18.59
C ALA A 185 -27.38 -0.72 -19.14
N LYS A 186 -27.72 -0.11 -20.28
CA LYS A 186 -28.97 -0.36 -21.02
C LYS A 186 -28.81 -1.53 -21.98
N ASN A 187 -29.83 -2.39 -22.11
CA ASN A 187 -29.83 -3.57 -22.99
C ASN A 187 -28.68 -4.58 -22.75
N GLY A 188 -28.09 -4.63 -21.56
CA GLY A 188 -27.00 -5.57 -21.24
C GLY A 188 -25.65 -5.27 -21.92
N LYS A 189 -25.47 -4.09 -22.54
CA LYS A 189 -24.16 -3.67 -23.07
C LYS A 189 -23.32 -3.06 -21.94
N PRO A 190 -22.15 -3.63 -21.60
CA PRO A 190 -21.32 -3.11 -20.52
C PRO A 190 -20.77 -1.72 -20.87
N ILE A 191 -20.94 -0.75 -19.97
CA ILE A 191 -20.31 0.57 -20.07
C ILE A 191 -18.89 0.43 -19.53
N THR A 192 -17.89 0.68 -20.38
CA THR A 192 -16.48 0.68 -19.97
C THR A 192 -16.00 2.11 -19.86
N LEU A 193 -15.44 2.48 -18.70
CA LEU A 193 -14.81 3.78 -18.50
C LEU A 193 -13.43 3.80 -19.18
N SER A 194 -13.07 4.92 -19.78
CA SER A 194 -11.69 5.14 -20.14
C SER A 194 -10.83 5.29 -18.86
N PRO A 195 -9.54 4.93 -18.91
CA PRO A 195 -8.62 5.06 -17.76
C PRO A 195 -8.60 6.45 -17.12
N SER A 196 -8.74 7.50 -17.92
CA SER A 196 -8.83 8.90 -17.47
C SER A 196 -10.14 9.27 -16.75
N HIS A 197 -11.16 8.40 -16.78
CA HIS A 197 -12.44 8.58 -16.10
C HIS A 197 -12.72 7.47 -15.07
N ASP A 198 -11.81 6.52 -14.89
CA ASP A 198 -11.91 5.47 -13.88
C ASP A 198 -11.39 6.00 -12.52
N PRO A 199 -12.29 6.23 -11.53
CA PRO A 199 -11.89 6.80 -10.25
C PRO A 199 -10.96 5.88 -9.45
N TYR A 200 -11.07 4.56 -9.62
CA TYR A 200 -10.17 3.61 -8.97
C TYR A 200 -8.79 3.66 -9.61
N LEU A 201 -8.70 3.60 -10.94
CA LEU A 201 -7.41 3.66 -11.64
C LEU A 201 -6.68 4.97 -11.33
N LEU A 202 -7.37 6.11 -11.43
CA LEU A 202 -6.81 7.42 -11.10
C LEU A 202 -6.32 7.49 -9.65
N ALA A 203 -7.08 6.95 -8.68
CA ALA A 203 -6.64 6.89 -7.29
C ALA A 203 -5.39 6.02 -7.09
N ARG A 204 -5.25 4.92 -7.85
CA ARG A 204 -4.07 4.03 -7.81
C ARG A 204 -2.82 4.74 -8.33
N VAL A 205 -2.92 5.38 -9.50
CA VAL A 205 -1.77 6.09 -10.09
C VAL A 205 -1.46 7.41 -9.38
N PHE A 206 -2.45 8.05 -8.73
CA PHE A 206 -2.26 9.25 -7.93
C PHE A 206 -1.18 9.08 -6.85
N THR A 207 -0.99 7.88 -6.31
CA THR A 207 0.09 7.63 -5.33
C THR A 207 1.50 7.91 -5.87
N GLY A 208 1.67 8.07 -7.20
CA GLY A 208 2.89 8.53 -7.86
C GLY A 208 2.93 10.02 -8.22
N TRP A 209 2.01 10.86 -7.74
CA TRP A 209 1.90 12.31 -8.07
C TRP A 209 3.21 13.10 -7.91
N ALA A 210 4.04 12.70 -6.94
CA ALA A 210 5.35 13.30 -6.71
C ALA A 210 6.30 13.14 -7.90
N GLY A 211 6.26 11.98 -8.57
CA GLY A 211 7.04 11.72 -9.78
C GLY A 211 6.64 12.67 -10.91
N LYS A 212 5.35 13.00 -11.01
CA LYS A 212 4.83 13.99 -11.95
C LYS A 212 5.33 15.40 -11.61
N ALA A 213 5.28 15.81 -10.34
CA ALA A 213 5.85 17.09 -9.92
C ALA A 213 7.37 17.18 -10.20
N GLU A 214 8.11 16.08 -10.00
CA GLU A 214 9.52 16.02 -10.37
C GLU A 214 9.75 16.12 -11.88
N THR A 215 8.84 15.62 -12.71
CA THR A 215 8.89 15.82 -14.17
C THR A 215 8.83 17.31 -14.52
N PHE A 216 7.94 18.08 -13.89
CA PHE A 216 7.91 19.55 -14.06
C PHE A 216 9.26 20.18 -13.69
N LEU A 217 9.85 19.76 -12.57
CA LEU A 217 11.10 20.33 -12.07
C LEU A 217 12.33 19.95 -12.93
N ARG A 218 12.34 18.77 -13.57
CA ARG A 218 13.56 18.16 -14.15
C ARG A 218 13.54 17.87 -15.64
N HIS A 219 12.36 17.80 -16.27
CA HIS A 219 12.22 17.37 -17.67
C HIS A 219 11.36 18.31 -18.51
N GLY A 220 10.27 18.83 -17.96
CA GLY A 220 9.48 19.86 -18.59
C GLY A 220 8.06 19.94 -18.04
N THR A 221 7.39 21.06 -18.32
CA THR A 221 5.99 21.25 -17.94
C THR A 221 5.07 20.39 -18.78
N LEU A 222 3.95 19.93 -18.20
CA LEU A 222 3.06 18.95 -18.82
C LEU A 222 1.70 19.56 -19.18
N ASP A 223 1.11 19.09 -20.28
CA ASP A 223 -0.31 19.31 -20.60
C ASP A 223 -1.24 18.26 -19.97
N ALA A 224 -2.54 18.37 -20.26
CA ALA A 224 -3.58 17.43 -19.85
C ALA A 224 -3.34 15.97 -20.29
N ASP A 225 -2.59 15.75 -21.38
CA ASP A 225 -2.24 14.44 -21.95
C ASP A 225 -0.85 13.93 -21.49
N MET A 226 -0.25 14.63 -20.53
CA MET A 226 1.08 14.34 -19.99
C MET A 226 2.17 14.39 -21.07
N LYS A 227 2.04 15.27 -22.07
CA LYS A 227 3.09 15.61 -23.03
C LYS A 227 3.85 16.83 -22.54
N VAL A 228 5.14 16.90 -22.87
CA VAL A 228 6.00 18.02 -22.51
C VAL A 228 5.69 19.22 -23.39
N MET A 229 5.42 20.37 -22.78
CA MET A 229 5.05 21.62 -23.47
C MET A 229 6.03 22.77 -23.25
N GLY A 230 6.89 22.71 -22.24
CA GLY A 230 7.79 23.80 -21.90
C GLY A 230 9.01 23.37 -21.07
N LYS A 231 9.94 24.30 -20.86
CA LYS A 231 11.20 24.08 -20.13
C LYS A 231 10.94 23.65 -18.68
N SER A 232 11.80 22.77 -18.15
CA SER A 232 11.75 22.41 -16.73
C SER A 232 12.37 23.50 -15.86
N LEU A 233 12.06 23.53 -14.57
CA LEU A 233 12.73 24.46 -13.64
C LEU A 233 14.26 24.30 -13.68
N LYS A 234 14.75 23.07 -13.84
CA LYS A 234 16.17 22.78 -13.99
C LYS A 234 16.76 23.41 -15.26
N ASP A 235 16.06 23.32 -16.40
CA ASP A 235 16.57 23.87 -17.66
C ASP A 235 16.53 25.42 -17.66
N ILE A 236 15.59 26.01 -16.91
CA ILE A 236 15.48 27.46 -16.71
C ILE A 236 16.65 27.98 -15.86
N LEU A 237 16.97 27.28 -14.77
CA LEU A 237 18.02 27.70 -13.85
C LEU A 237 19.43 27.27 -14.31
N GLY A 238 19.54 26.24 -15.15
CA GLY A 238 20.81 25.68 -15.60
C GLY A 238 21.79 26.71 -16.21
N PRO A 239 21.36 27.59 -17.12
CA PRO A 239 22.22 28.64 -17.69
C PRO A 239 22.79 29.62 -16.66
N ILE A 240 22.14 29.77 -15.50
CA ILE A 240 22.50 30.70 -14.42
C ILE A 240 22.99 29.97 -13.16
N ASP A 241 23.30 28.67 -13.27
CA ASP A 241 23.68 27.76 -12.17
C ASP A 241 25.14 27.95 -11.72
N ARG A 242 25.46 29.16 -11.27
CA ARG A 242 26.69 29.51 -10.53
C ARG A 242 26.28 30.18 -9.23
N ALA A 243 26.97 29.88 -8.13
CA ALA A 243 26.58 30.32 -6.78
C ALA A 243 26.24 31.83 -6.71
N ASP A 244 27.12 32.68 -7.25
CA ASP A 244 26.94 34.14 -7.26
C ASP A 244 25.80 34.60 -8.20
N ASN A 245 25.62 33.92 -9.34
CA ASN A 245 24.58 34.26 -10.31
C ASN A 245 23.19 33.86 -9.79
N LEU A 246 23.06 32.74 -9.08
CA LEU A 246 21.75 32.32 -8.57
C LEU A 246 21.28 33.21 -7.41
N GLU A 247 22.19 33.64 -6.55
CA GLU A 247 21.87 34.64 -5.52
C GLU A 247 21.42 35.96 -6.14
N SER A 248 22.17 36.46 -7.13
CA SER A 248 21.82 37.67 -7.87
C SER A 248 20.49 37.52 -8.63
N PHE A 249 20.20 36.35 -9.20
CA PHE A 249 18.93 36.08 -9.87
C PHE A 249 17.75 36.07 -8.89
N ARG A 250 17.93 35.53 -7.67
CA ARG A 250 16.90 35.61 -6.62
C ARG A 250 16.57 37.06 -6.29
N ALA A 251 17.59 37.90 -6.10
CA ALA A 251 17.41 39.32 -5.83
C ALA A 251 16.67 40.02 -6.98
N TYR A 252 17.14 39.82 -8.22
CA TYR A 252 16.49 40.33 -9.43
C TYR A 252 15.01 39.93 -9.55
N ALA A 253 14.69 38.64 -9.39
CA ALA A 253 13.32 38.13 -9.50
C ALA A 253 12.39 38.68 -8.40
N VAL A 254 12.91 38.80 -7.17
CA VAL A 254 12.18 39.41 -6.04
C VAL A 254 11.97 40.90 -6.27
N ALA A 255 12.98 41.62 -6.75
CA ALA A 255 12.91 43.05 -7.03
C ALA A 255 11.86 43.36 -8.12
N ARG A 256 11.84 42.60 -9.23
CA ARG A 256 10.81 42.69 -10.28
C ARG A 256 9.40 42.55 -9.70
N ARG A 257 9.18 41.55 -8.84
CA ARG A 257 7.89 41.33 -8.18
C ARG A 257 7.56 42.43 -7.17
N ALA A 258 8.56 42.94 -6.45
CA ALA A 258 8.37 43.98 -5.47
C ALA A 258 7.86 45.27 -6.14
N LEU A 259 8.46 45.68 -7.26
CA LEU A 259 8.01 46.84 -8.03
C LEU A 259 6.54 46.73 -8.46
N GLU A 260 6.14 45.60 -9.05
CA GLU A 260 4.75 45.36 -9.44
C GLU A 260 3.77 45.42 -8.25
N LEU A 261 4.17 44.89 -7.09
CA LEU A 261 3.35 44.94 -5.88
C LEU A 261 3.28 46.35 -5.27
N SER A 262 4.36 47.11 -5.35
CA SER A 262 4.41 48.50 -4.90
C SER A 262 3.49 49.41 -5.73
N GLU A 263 3.43 49.22 -7.05
CA GLU A 263 2.46 49.91 -7.93
C GLU A 263 1.02 49.65 -7.51
N ARG A 264 0.75 48.46 -6.96
CA ARG A 264 -0.55 48.04 -6.43
C ARG A 264 -0.76 48.40 -4.96
N LYS A 265 0.16 49.17 -4.36
CA LYS A 265 0.16 49.58 -2.94
C LYS A 265 0.14 48.39 -1.96
N ILE A 266 0.82 47.29 -2.30
CA ILE A 266 0.91 46.08 -1.46
C ILE A 266 2.28 46.03 -0.78
N GLU A 267 2.29 46.01 0.55
CA GLU A 267 3.51 45.96 1.36
C GLU A 267 4.34 44.69 1.10
N THR A 268 5.62 44.86 0.78
CA THR A 268 6.54 43.76 0.45
C THR A 268 7.64 43.57 1.49
N GLY A 269 7.97 44.60 2.28
CA GLY A 269 9.17 44.66 3.11
C GLY A 269 10.45 45.00 2.35
N ILE A 270 10.34 45.48 1.10
CA ILE A 270 11.48 45.89 0.26
C ILE A 270 11.24 47.34 -0.19
N ASP A 271 12.25 48.21 -0.05
CA ASP A 271 12.15 49.58 -0.54
C ASP A 271 12.02 49.59 -2.07
N PRO A 272 11.00 50.26 -2.65
CA PRO A 272 10.84 50.34 -4.10
C PRO A 272 12.06 50.93 -4.83
N LYS A 273 12.83 51.81 -4.19
CA LYS A 273 14.06 52.38 -4.76
C LYS A 273 15.16 51.33 -4.89
N ASP A 274 15.34 50.49 -3.87
CA ASP A 274 16.30 49.39 -3.90
C ASP A 274 15.91 48.34 -4.94
N ALA A 275 14.61 48.01 -5.01
CA ALA A 275 14.09 47.11 -6.02
C ALA A 275 14.31 47.65 -7.44
N LYS A 276 14.07 48.95 -7.66
CA LYS A 276 14.32 49.60 -8.95
C LYS A 276 15.80 49.56 -9.32
N TRP A 277 16.67 49.89 -8.37
CA TRP A 277 18.11 49.85 -8.58
C TRP A 277 18.61 48.44 -8.96
N GLU A 278 18.14 47.41 -8.26
CA GLU A 278 18.51 46.01 -8.52
C GLU A 278 18.12 45.58 -9.95
N VAL A 279 16.91 45.94 -10.39
CA VAL A 279 16.43 45.61 -11.75
C VAL A 279 17.21 46.36 -12.82
N GLU A 280 17.56 47.63 -12.61
CA GLU A 280 18.25 48.46 -13.60
C GLU A 280 19.77 48.20 -13.69
N ASN A 281 20.41 47.78 -12.59
CA ASN A 281 21.88 47.75 -12.49
C ASN A 281 22.48 46.34 -12.34
N ARG A 282 21.66 45.30 -12.07
CA ARG A 282 22.13 43.91 -11.88
C ARG A 282 21.47 42.89 -12.81
N GLU A 283 20.96 43.31 -13.96
CA GLU A 283 20.49 42.40 -15.02
C GLU A 283 21.69 41.74 -15.73
N LEU A 284 22.15 40.60 -15.22
CA LEU A 284 23.20 39.79 -15.84
C LEU A 284 22.69 39.06 -17.10
N PRO A 285 23.58 38.70 -18.06
CA PRO A 285 23.19 37.94 -19.24
C PRO A 285 22.39 36.68 -18.89
N GLY A 286 21.21 36.52 -19.51
CA GLY A 286 20.31 35.40 -19.30
C GLY A 286 19.28 35.56 -18.17
N PHE A 287 19.37 36.60 -17.32
CA PHE A 287 18.41 36.78 -16.21
C PHE A 287 16.99 37.06 -16.71
N ARG A 288 16.83 37.91 -17.72
CA ARG A 288 15.53 38.20 -18.31
C ARG A 288 14.90 36.99 -18.98
N GLU A 289 15.68 36.26 -19.78
CA GLU A 289 15.21 35.01 -20.39
C GLU A 289 14.80 33.99 -19.32
N ALA A 290 15.65 33.76 -18.31
CA ALA A 290 15.33 32.85 -17.22
C ALA A 290 14.08 33.30 -16.43
N PHE A 291 13.89 34.60 -16.23
CA PHE A 291 12.70 35.13 -15.56
C PHE A 291 11.44 34.98 -16.41
N ASP A 292 11.50 35.24 -17.71
CA ASP A 292 10.37 35.09 -18.65
C ASP A 292 9.99 33.61 -18.82
N ASP A 293 10.98 32.72 -18.88
CA ASP A 293 10.76 31.27 -18.84
C ASP A 293 10.15 30.83 -17.50
N LEU A 294 10.55 31.45 -16.37
CA LEU A 294 9.96 31.17 -15.06
C LEU A 294 8.48 31.61 -15.00
N GLN A 295 8.12 32.72 -15.64
CA GLN A 295 6.71 33.12 -15.79
C GLN A 295 5.95 32.08 -16.62
N THR A 296 6.55 31.61 -17.73
CA THR A 296 5.97 30.55 -18.57
C THR A 296 5.77 29.25 -17.78
N TYR A 297 6.73 28.87 -16.95
CA TYR A 297 6.65 27.71 -16.05
C TYR A 297 5.48 27.83 -15.06
N ASN A 298 5.35 28.98 -14.38
CA ASN A 298 4.23 29.24 -13.47
C ASN A 298 2.88 29.23 -14.20
N ASN A 299 2.84 29.74 -15.43
CA ASN A 299 1.66 29.71 -16.29
C ASN A 299 1.25 28.30 -16.72
N SER A 300 2.23 27.41 -16.96
CA SER A 300 1.95 25.99 -17.20
C SER A 300 1.38 25.29 -15.96
N LEU A 301 1.85 25.61 -14.76
CA LEU A 301 1.25 25.09 -13.52
C LEU A 301 -0.20 25.55 -13.34
N LEU A 302 -0.50 26.82 -13.65
CA LEU A 302 -1.89 27.31 -13.68
C LEU A 302 -2.72 26.60 -14.75
N GLN A 303 -2.16 26.35 -15.94
CA GLN A 303 -2.85 25.56 -16.96
C GLN A 303 -3.17 24.15 -16.46
N TYR A 304 -2.24 23.51 -15.75
CA TYR A 304 -2.46 22.19 -15.17
C TYR A 304 -3.62 22.18 -14.16
N LEU A 305 -3.79 23.26 -13.40
CA LEU A 305 -4.95 23.45 -12.53
C LEU A 305 -6.26 23.65 -13.31
N VAL A 306 -6.22 24.35 -14.45
CA VAL A 306 -7.38 24.49 -15.36
C VAL A 306 -7.78 23.14 -15.93
N ASP A 307 -6.80 22.38 -16.44
CA ASP A 307 -7.01 21.06 -17.04
C ASP A 307 -7.61 20.06 -16.04
N ALA A 308 -7.26 20.21 -14.76
CA ALA A 308 -7.81 19.42 -13.67
C ALA A 308 -9.12 19.98 -13.08
N GLY A 309 -9.67 21.08 -13.62
CA GLY A 309 -10.92 21.71 -13.16
C GLY A 309 -10.82 22.50 -11.85
N VAL A 310 -9.62 22.66 -11.28
CA VAL A 310 -9.37 23.33 -9.99
C VAL A 310 -9.64 24.83 -10.06
N ILE A 311 -9.33 25.46 -11.20
CA ILE A 311 -9.63 26.86 -11.52
C ILE A 311 -10.23 26.97 -12.92
N SER A 312 -10.98 28.03 -13.21
CA SER A 312 -11.46 28.30 -14.57
C SER A 312 -10.38 28.94 -15.45
N ALA A 313 -10.56 28.88 -16.77
CA ALA A 313 -9.70 29.60 -17.72
C ALA A 313 -9.74 31.12 -17.49
N GLU A 314 -10.91 31.65 -17.13
CA GLU A 314 -11.10 33.07 -16.75
C GLU A 314 -10.28 33.41 -15.50
N GLN A 315 -10.37 32.59 -14.44
CA GLN A 315 -9.57 32.78 -13.22
C GLN A 315 -8.08 32.75 -13.52
N LYS A 316 -7.62 31.84 -14.40
CA LYS A 316 -6.22 31.83 -14.87
C LYS A 316 -5.86 33.15 -15.54
N ALA A 317 -6.67 33.63 -16.49
CA ALA A 317 -6.42 34.88 -17.20
C ALA A 317 -6.35 36.09 -16.24
N ASP A 318 -7.24 36.15 -15.25
CA ASP A 318 -7.24 37.18 -14.20
C ASP A 318 -5.95 37.12 -13.35
N ILE A 319 -5.54 35.92 -12.95
CA ILE A 319 -4.29 35.71 -12.21
C ILE A 319 -3.10 36.20 -13.03
N GLN A 320 -3.04 35.87 -14.32
CA GLN A 320 -1.95 36.28 -15.21
C GLN A 320 -1.90 37.81 -15.39
N LYS A 321 -3.06 38.43 -15.63
CA LYS A 321 -3.17 39.88 -15.82
C LYS A 321 -2.71 40.66 -14.59
N MET A 322 -3.02 40.18 -13.39
CA MET A 322 -2.64 40.80 -12.12
C MET A 322 -1.22 40.49 -11.64
N ASN A 323 -0.51 39.55 -12.28
CA ASN A 323 0.77 39.04 -11.79
C ASN A 323 1.70 38.72 -12.98
N GLN A 324 2.16 39.77 -13.67
CA GLN A 324 3.07 39.68 -14.81
C GLN A 324 4.51 39.35 -14.39
N ALA A 325 4.92 39.79 -13.20
CA ALA A 325 6.24 39.54 -12.62
C ALA A 325 6.17 38.53 -11.45
N TYR A 326 5.42 37.44 -11.57
CA TYR A 326 5.13 36.55 -10.45
C TYR A 326 6.33 35.75 -9.96
N VAL A 327 6.67 35.91 -8.68
CA VAL A 327 7.37 34.91 -7.85
C VAL A 327 6.70 34.83 -6.48
N PRO A 328 6.72 33.67 -5.79
CA PRO A 328 5.99 33.52 -4.53
C PRO A 328 6.67 34.29 -3.38
N PHE A 329 5.91 35.13 -2.67
CA PHE A 329 6.35 35.86 -1.46
C PHE A 329 5.87 35.15 -0.19
N TYR A 330 6.17 33.86 -0.04
CA TYR A 330 5.93 33.16 1.23
C TYR A 330 6.76 33.81 2.34
N ARG A 331 6.22 33.87 3.56
CA ARG A 331 6.91 34.49 4.70
C ARG A 331 7.48 33.41 5.62
N VAL A 332 8.65 33.68 6.20
CA VAL A 332 9.20 32.86 7.29
C VAL A 332 8.35 33.10 8.54
N LEU A 333 7.85 32.01 9.12
CA LEU A 333 7.13 32.00 10.39
C LEU A 333 8.02 31.35 11.44
N ASP A 334 7.97 31.80 12.70
CA ASP A 334 8.75 31.19 13.79
C ASP A 334 8.35 29.72 14.03
N GLU A 335 9.25 28.93 14.63
CA GLU A 335 9.04 27.49 14.83
C GLU A 335 7.81 27.17 15.71
N GLU A 336 7.42 28.06 16.61
CA GLU A 336 6.30 27.89 17.53
C GLU A 336 4.94 28.10 16.83
N SER A 337 4.86 29.12 15.98
CA SER A 337 3.76 29.39 15.03
C SER A 337 3.66 28.27 13.99
N THR A 338 4.80 27.74 13.56
CA THR A 338 4.89 26.63 12.61
C THR A 338 4.38 25.33 13.24
N LYS A 339 4.64 25.07 14.54
CA LYS A 339 4.07 23.94 15.28
C LYS A 339 2.54 24.01 15.41
N ARG A 340 1.95 25.20 15.64
CA ARG A 340 0.49 25.39 15.68
C ARG A 340 -0.18 25.23 14.30
N LEU A 341 0.50 25.57 13.21
CA LEU A 341 0.05 25.24 11.84
C LEU A 341 0.32 23.76 11.48
N GLN A 342 1.35 23.13 12.03
CA GLN A 342 1.68 21.71 11.80
C GLN A 342 0.79 20.75 12.59
N THR A 343 0.15 21.16 13.70
CA THR A 343 -0.93 20.40 14.35
C THR A 343 -2.20 20.33 13.50
N GLY A 344 -2.27 21.09 12.41
CA GLY A 344 -3.27 20.95 11.34
C GLY A 344 -3.09 19.72 10.44
N THR A 345 -2.44 18.65 10.92
CA THR A 345 -2.29 17.35 10.26
C THR A 345 -3.61 16.55 10.12
N GLY A 346 -4.76 17.24 10.06
CA GLY A 346 -6.10 16.67 9.93
C GLY A 346 -6.87 17.13 8.68
N MET A 347 -6.20 17.73 7.69
CA MET A 347 -6.88 18.20 6.48
C MET A 347 -7.18 17.03 5.55
N THR A 348 -8.47 16.82 5.28
CA THR A 348 -9.03 15.67 4.56
C THR A 348 -9.47 16.07 3.15
N PHE A 349 -9.88 15.11 2.32
CA PHE A 349 -10.57 15.35 1.05
C PHE A 349 -11.76 16.34 1.12
N ALA A 350 -12.29 16.61 2.32
CA ALA A 350 -13.30 17.65 2.55
C ALA A 350 -12.75 19.09 2.39
N ASP A 351 -11.44 19.30 2.61
CA ASP A 351 -10.75 20.59 2.62
C ASP A 351 -9.75 20.70 1.45
N LEU A 352 -10.21 20.52 0.21
CA LEU A 352 -9.39 20.81 -0.98
C LEU A 352 -8.79 22.22 -0.86
N PHE A 353 -7.49 22.26 -0.60
CA PHE A 353 -6.71 23.49 -0.51
C PHE A 353 -6.92 24.29 -1.79
N SER A 354 -7.20 25.60 -1.69
CA SER A 354 -7.08 26.47 -2.85
C SER A 354 -5.58 26.72 -3.06
N PRO A 355 -4.95 26.14 -4.10
CA PRO A 355 -3.51 26.23 -4.31
C PRO A 355 -3.08 27.64 -4.67
N VAL A 356 -4.02 28.45 -5.17
CA VAL A 356 -3.85 29.87 -5.46
C VAL A 356 -4.43 30.66 -4.29
N LYS A 357 -3.67 31.65 -3.80
CA LYS A 357 -4.10 32.53 -2.71
C LYS A 357 -4.02 33.98 -3.14
N ARG A 358 -4.95 34.80 -2.64
CA ARG A 358 -4.83 36.25 -2.71
C ARG A 358 -3.61 36.69 -1.90
N ILE A 359 -2.75 37.51 -2.51
CA ILE A 359 -1.60 38.08 -1.82
C ILE A 359 -2.06 39.05 -0.72
N LYS A 360 -1.39 39.01 0.43
CA LYS A 360 -1.54 39.97 1.53
C LYS A 360 -0.18 40.62 1.78
N GLY A 361 -0.18 41.94 1.97
CA GLY A 361 1.05 42.68 2.25
C GLY A 361 1.67 42.28 3.59
N SER A 362 3.00 42.30 3.68
CA SER A 362 3.74 42.02 4.92
C SER A 362 5.19 42.49 4.80
N ALA A 363 5.78 42.96 5.91
CA ALA A 363 7.20 43.27 6.03
C ALA A 363 8.07 42.10 6.57
N ARG A 364 7.49 40.91 6.79
CA ARG A 364 8.24 39.74 7.29
C ARG A 364 9.25 39.23 6.25
N VAL A 365 10.30 38.56 6.71
CA VAL A 365 11.30 37.93 5.84
C VAL A 365 10.64 37.01 4.81
N ILE A 366 11.00 37.20 3.54
CA ILE A 366 10.54 36.38 2.41
C ILE A 366 11.32 35.06 2.42
N LEU A 367 10.60 33.94 2.37
CA LEU A 367 11.17 32.61 2.12
C LEU A 367 11.72 32.56 0.69
N ASP A 368 12.84 31.88 0.46
CA ASP A 368 13.48 31.78 -0.86
C ASP A 368 12.41 31.52 -1.96
N PRO A 369 12.29 32.41 -2.96
CA PRO A 369 11.27 32.30 -4.01
C PRO A 369 11.44 31.03 -4.84
N LEU A 370 12.66 30.53 -5.05
CA LEU A 370 12.92 29.30 -5.80
C LEU A 370 12.50 28.07 -4.99
N GLU A 371 12.80 28.03 -3.68
CA GLU A 371 12.26 27.00 -2.78
C GLU A 371 10.73 27.01 -2.77
N SER A 372 10.15 28.21 -2.84
CA SER A 372 8.71 28.43 -2.86
C SER A 372 8.05 27.97 -4.17
N ILE A 373 8.74 28.10 -5.32
CA ILE A 373 8.27 27.58 -6.61
C ILE A 373 8.32 26.06 -6.63
N VAL A 374 9.36 25.43 -6.07
CA VAL A 374 9.40 23.98 -5.88
C VAL A 374 8.21 23.53 -5.02
N LYS A 375 7.95 24.21 -3.91
CA LYS A 375 6.79 23.95 -3.05
C LYS A 375 5.46 24.09 -3.78
N ASN A 376 5.28 25.17 -4.56
CA ASN A 376 4.08 25.39 -5.36
C ASN A 376 3.88 24.29 -6.40
N THR A 377 4.95 23.83 -7.06
CA THR A 377 4.90 22.75 -8.04
C THR A 377 4.31 21.48 -7.42
N TYR A 378 4.84 21.04 -6.27
CA TYR A 378 4.29 19.88 -5.57
C TYR A 378 2.84 20.12 -5.12
N ALA A 379 2.54 21.28 -4.51
CA ALA A 379 1.20 21.57 -4.01
C ALA A 379 0.13 21.62 -5.13
N MET A 380 0.43 22.29 -6.25
CA MET A 380 -0.48 22.44 -7.39
C MET A 380 -0.70 21.11 -8.11
N VAL A 381 0.35 20.33 -8.38
CA VAL A 381 0.23 19.00 -9.01
C VAL A 381 -0.56 18.04 -8.11
N ASN A 382 -0.32 18.07 -6.79
CA ASN A 382 -1.07 17.26 -5.83
C ASN A 382 -2.56 17.60 -5.84
N VAL A 383 -2.92 18.89 -5.76
CA VAL A 383 -4.32 19.34 -5.78
C VAL A 383 -4.98 19.01 -7.12
N ALA A 384 -4.29 19.24 -8.25
CA ALA A 384 -4.77 18.90 -9.58
C ALA A 384 -5.14 17.42 -9.69
N ASP A 385 -4.20 16.52 -9.39
CA ASP A 385 -4.43 15.09 -9.53
C ASP A 385 -5.48 14.55 -8.55
N ARG A 386 -5.56 15.11 -7.32
CA ARG A 386 -6.63 14.79 -6.37
C ARG A 386 -7.99 15.21 -6.89
N ASN A 387 -8.08 16.42 -7.45
CA ASN A 387 -9.32 16.91 -8.00
C ASN A 387 -9.74 16.10 -9.23
N ALA A 388 -8.81 15.62 -10.05
CA ALA A 388 -9.11 14.69 -11.14
C ALA A 388 -9.77 13.39 -10.65
N VAL A 389 -9.29 12.80 -9.55
CA VAL A 389 -9.95 11.66 -8.89
C VAL A 389 -11.36 12.05 -8.41
N GLY A 390 -11.50 13.21 -7.78
CA GLY A 390 -12.77 13.74 -7.31
C GLY A 390 -13.79 13.95 -8.44
N LEU A 391 -13.34 14.49 -9.58
CA LEU A 391 -14.14 14.67 -10.79
C LEU A 391 -14.61 13.33 -11.37
N ALA A 392 -13.72 12.35 -11.49
CA ALA A 392 -14.10 11.01 -11.95
C ALA A 392 -15.17 10.35 -11.04
N ILE A 393 -15.09 10.56 -9.72
CA ILE A 393 -16.13 10.10 -8.78
C ILE A 393 -17.44 10.88 -9.00
N ALA A 394 -17.35 12.21 -9.11
CA ALA A 394 -18.49 13.11 -9.28
C ALA A 394 -19.23 12.88 -10.61
N ASP A 395 -18.52 12.55 -11.68
CA ASP A 395 -19.09 12.30 -13.01
C ASP A 395 -19.99 11.06 -13.00
N LEU A 396 -19.66 10.05 -12.18
CA LEU A 396 -20.51 8.87 -11.96
C LEU A 396 -21.78 9.18 -11.16
N ALA A 397 -21.85 10.30 -10.44
CA ALA A 397 -23.00 10.62 -9.59
C ALA A 397 -24.30 10.90 -10.35
N ASN A 398 -24.20 11.24 -11.64
CA ASN A 398 -25.35 11.50 -12.50
C ASN A 398 -25.85 10.26 -13.24
N LEU A 399 -25.12 9.14 -13.15
CA LEU A 399 -25.53 7.88 -13.73
C LEU A 399 -26.68 7.25 -12.95
N GLU A 400 -27.44 6.43 -13.64
CA GLU A 400 -28.59 5.77 -13.06
C GLU A 400 -28.18 4.83 -11.91
N GLY A 401 -28.94 4.88 -10.81
CA GLY A 401 -28.68 4.04 -9.63
C GLY A 401 -27.48 4.47 -8.78
N ALA A 402 -26.77 5.54 -9.15
CA ALA A 402 -25.64 6.09 -8.39
C ALA A 402 -26.05 6.69 -7.04
N GLY A 403 -27.32 7.09 -6.88
CA GLY A 403 -27.84 7.73 -5.67
C GLY A 403 -27.72 6.92 -4.37
N LYS A 404 -27.54 5.60 -4.48
CA LYS A 404 -27.19 4.73 -3.36
C LYS A 404 -25.82 5.08 -2.75
N TYR A 405 -24.87 5.47 -3.60
CA TYR A 405 -23.46 5.63 -3.24
C TYR A 405 -23.02 7.09 -3.16
N ILE A 406 -23.51 7.92 -4.08
CA ILE A 406 -23.09 9.32 -4.19
C ILE A 406 -24.27 10.20 -4.60
N ARG A 407 -24.31 11.42 -4.08
CA ARG A 407 -25.34 12.39 -4.44
C ARG A 407 -24.81 13.81 -4.34
N ARG A 408 -25.08 14.63 -5.35
CA ARG A 408 -24.76 16.05 -5.33
C ARG A 408 -25.62 16.79 -4.30
N ILE A 409 -24.97 17.60 -3.46
CA ILE A 409 -25.64 18.51 -2.52
C ILE A 409 -25.73 19.89 -3.19
N PRO A 410 -26.95 20.45 -3.36
CA PRO A 410 -27.09 21.82 -3.84
C PRO A 410 -26.52 22.79 -2.79
N THR A 411 -25.61 23.66 -3.20
CA THR A 411 -25.02 24.70 -2.33
C THR A 411 -26.09 25.71 -1.91
N PRO A 412 -26.38 25.90 -0.61
CA PRO A 412 -27.24 26.98 -0.17
C PRO A 412 -26.54 28.32 -0.46
N MET A 413 -27.17 29.12 -1.32
CA MET A 413 -26.74 30.48 -1.63
C MET A 413 -27.39 31.42 -0.63
N ARG A 414 -26.60 32.13 0.19
CA ARG A 414 -27.14 33.23 1.00
C ARG A 414 -26.94 34.52 0.22
N GLY A 415 -28.04 35.19 -0.09
CA GLY A 415 -27.97 36.60 -0.46
C GLY A 415 -27.57 37.38 0.78
N THR A 416 -26.31 37.81 0.85
CA THR A 416 -25.89 38.83 1.81
C THR A 416 -26.14 40.18 1.16
N ALA A 417 -27.20 40.88 1.57
CA ALA A 417 -27.37 42.29 1.26
C ALA A 417 -26.25 43.06 1.99
N TYR A 418 -25.37 43.70 1.23
CA TYR A 418 -24.40 44.64 1.78
C TYR A 418 -25.05 46.02 1.88
N ASN A 419 -24.62 46.84 2.85
CA ASN A 419 -25.02 48.23 2.90
C ASN A 419 -24.22 49.00 1.82
N VAL A 420 -24.92 49.71 0.93
CA VAL A 420 -24.35 50.41 -0.24
C VAL A 420 -23.20 51.33 0.19
N ALA A 421 -23.36 52.00 1.32
CA ALA A 421 -22.39 52.92 1.88
C ALA A 421 -21.02 52.29 2.21
N ASP A 422 -20.97 51.02 2.63
CA ASP A 422 -19.71 50.37 3.03
C ASP A 422 -18.88 49.95 1.82
N ILE A 423 -19.54 49.49 0.74
CA ILE A 423 -18.89 49.10 -0.51
C ILE A 423 -18.35 50.34 -1.24
N GLN A 424 -19.13 51.42 -1.28
CA GLN A 424 -18.71 52.67 -1.89
C GLN A 424 -17.50 53.25 -1.16
N ARG A 425 -17.49 53.21 0.17
CA ARG A 425 -16.36 53.63 0.99
C ARG A 425 -15.11 52.77 0.82
N GLU A 426 -15.24 51.45 0.60
CA GLU A 426 -14.10 50.58 0.28
C GLU A 426 -13.57 50.79 -1.14
N LEU A 427 -14.44 51.06 -2.11
CA LEU A 427 -14.06 51.33 -3.51
C LEU A 427 -13.40 52.71 -3.66
N GLU A 428 -13.91 53.73 -2.97
CA GLU A 428 -13.29 55.06 -2.86
C GLU A 428 -11.92 54.98 -2.19
N ASN A 429 -11.79 54.22 -1.09
CA ASN A 429 -10.50 53.96 -0.43
C ASN A 429 -9.52 53.17 -1.34
N ALA A 430 -10.05 52.40 -2.29
CA ALA A 430 -9.26 51.72 -3.33
C ALA A 430 -8.99 52.58 -4.57
N GLY A 431 -9.51 53.80 -4.64
CA GLY A 431 -9.29 54.77 -5.73
C GLY A 431 -10.12 54.53 -6.98
N VAL A 432 -11.27 53.86 -6.86
CA VAL A 432 -12.18 53.58 -7.98
C VAL A 432 -13.48 54.34 -7.77
N ASP A 433 -13.75 55.31 -8.65
CA ASP A 433 -14.97 56.12 -8.63
C ASP A 433 -16.06 55.40 -9.44
N VAL A 434 -17.17 55.02 -8.80
CA VAL A 434 -18.24 54.20 -9.39
C VAL A 434 -19.58 54.90 -9.17
N PRO A 435 -20.38 55.16 -10.24
CA PRO A 435 -21.70 55.77 -10.11
C PRO A 435 -22.65 54.95 -9.21
N GLU A 436 -23.48 55.63 -8.42
CA GLU A 436 -24.41 55.03 -7.45
C GLU A 436 -25.35 53.97 -8.10
N GLU A 437 -25.81 54.23 -9.33
CA GLU A 437 -26.65 53.30 -10.12
C GLU A 437 -25.91 52.00 -10.53
N ALA A 438 -24.58 52.02 -10.66
CA ALA A 438 -23.78 50.84 -10.96
C ALA A 438 -23.54 49.96 -9.71
N VAL A 439 -23.57 50.56 -8.51
CA VAL A 439 -23.48 49.85 -7.23
C VAL A 439 -24.80 49.18 -6.86
N GLU A 440 -25.95 49.81 -7.15
CA GLU A 440 -27.27 49.19 -6.95
C GLU A 440 -27.46 47.88 -7.72
N ASN A 441 -26.97 47.82 -8.96
CA ASN A 441 -27.02 46.62 -9.79
C ASN A 441 -26.06 45.49 -9.32
N MET A 442 -25.14 45.78 -8.39
CA MET A 442 -24.21 44.80 -7.79
C MET A 442 -24.74 44.16 -6.49
N LEU A 443 -25.89 44.59 -5.96
CA LEU A 443 -26.30 44.34 -4.56
C LEU A 443 -26.78 42.93 -4.19
N THR A 444 -26.73 41.96 -5.12
CA THR A 444 -27.03 40.56 -4.76
C THR A 444 -25.90 39.62 -5.15
N ILE A 445 -24.74 39.79 -4.51
CA ILE A 445 -23.68 38.79 -4.59
C ILE A 445 -24.12 37.60 -3.73
N PHE A 446 -24.66 36.58 -4.39
CA PHE A 446 -24.89 35.28 -3.77
C PHE A 446 -23.53 34.66 -3.40
N ARG A 447 -23.18 34.70 -2.12
CA ARG A 447 -22.05 33.94 -1.60
C ARG A 447 -22.55 32.57 -1.12
N PRO A 448 -21.84 31.47 -1.40
CA PRO A 448 -22.12 30.20 -0.74
C PRO A 448 -22.04 30.44 0.77
N GLU A 449 -23.09 30.08 1.51
CA GLU A 449 -23.06 30.09 2.97
C GLU A 449 -21.85 29.26 3.45
N SER A 450 -21.29 29.57 4.63
CA SER A 450 -20.30 28.71 5.29
C SER A 450 -20.93 27.34 5.55
N PHE A 451 -20.88 26.49 4.53
CA PHE A 451 -21.42 25.15 4.51
C PHE A 451 -20.45 24.28 5.30
N HIS A 452 -20.79 24.02 6.56
CA HIS A 452 -20.14 22.95 7.32
C HIS A 452 -20.67 21.63 6.75
N PRO A 453 -19.84 20.86 6.02
CA PRO A 453 -20.30 19.63 5.42
C PRO A 453 -20.76 18.68 6.52
N SER A 454 -21.92 18.04 6.32
CA SER A 454 -22.37 16.94 7.16
C SER A 454 -21.39 15.77 7.12
N GLU A 455 -21.60 14.75 7.95
CA GLU A 455 -20.80 13.52 7.86
C GLU A 455 -20.79 12.95 6.42
N ASN A 456 -19.63 12.45 5.99
CA ASN A 456 -19.40 11.78 4.69
C ASN A 456 -19.63 12.63 3.43
N VAL A 457 -19.25 13.91 3.44
CA VAL A 457 -19.28 14.78 2.26
C VAL A 457 -17.89 14.99 1.67
N ILE A 458 -17.75 14.78 0.37
CA ILE A 458 -16.54 15.13 -0.40
C ILE A 458 -16.76 16.44 -1.15
N THR A 459 -15.68 17.22 -1.29
CA THR A 459 -15.66 18.44 -2.10
C THR A 459 -14.97 18.13 -3.42
N VAL A 460 -15.46 18.69 -4.52
CA VAL A 460 -14.84 18.61 -5.85
C VAL A 460 -14.87 20.00 -6.47
N LEU A 461 -13.84 20.38 -7.21
CA LEU A 461 -13.79 21.63 -7.97
C LEU A 461 -14.09 21.33 -9.43
N ARG A 462 -15.04 22.06 -10.02
CA ARG A 462 -15.34 22.01 -11.45
C ARG A 462 -15.33 23.43 -11.99
N GLU A 463 -14.42 23.72 -12.91
CA GLU A 463 -14.22 25.06 -13.47
C GLU A 463 -14.07 26.13 -12.37
N GLY A 464 -13.31 25.82 -11.32
CA GLY A 464 -13.10 26.74 -10.19
C GLY A 464 -14.29 26.88 -9.22
N LYS A 465 -15.42 26.21 -9.47
CA LYS A 465 -16.60 26.20 -8.58
C LYS A 465 -16.59 24.97 -7.69
N ARG A 466 -16.86 25.16 -6.40
CA ARG A 466 -16.97 24.07 -5.42
C ARG A 466 -18.32 23.35 -5.58
N GLU A 467 -18.25 22.05 -5.79
CA GLU A 467 -19.37 21.12 -5.77
C GLU A 467 -19.22 20.19 -4.55
N TYR A 468 -20.32 19.93 -3.84
CA TYR A 468 -20.33 19.05 -2.67
C TYR A 468 -21.10 17.78 -3.01
N TYR A 469 -20.57 16.63 -2.60
CA TYR A 469 -21.17 15.33 -2.83
C TYR A 469 -21.24 14.54 -1.52
N GLU A 470 -22.44 14.14 -1.15
CA GLU A 470 -22.68 13.19 -0.06
C GLU A 470 -22.36 11.78 -0.57
N VAL A 471 -21.48 11.06 0.11
CA VAL A 471 -21.04 9.71 -0.27
C VAL A 471 -21.30 8.69 0.83
N GLU A 472 -21.34 7.42 0.46
CA GLU A 472 -21.43 6.29 1.38
C GLU A 472 -20.16 6.22 2.29
N PRO A 473 -20.25 5.76 3.55
CA PRO A 473 -19.13 5.83 4.49
C PRO A 473 -17.86 5.04 4.08
N ASP A 474 -17.99 3.85 3.47
CA ASP A 474 -16.82 3.12 2.96
C ASP A 474 -16.17 3.89 1.79
N LEU A 475 -16.98 4.47 0.90
CA LEU A 475 -16.51 5.36 -0.19
C LEU A 475 -15.82 6.63 0.34
N TYR A 476 -16.40 7.28 1.36
CA TYR A 476 -15.79 8.43 2.03
C TYR A 476 -14.43 8.09 2.63
N ARG A 477 -14.32 6.94 3.32
CA ARG A 477 -13.06 6.47 3.91
C ARG A 477 -12.00 6.15 2.85
N ALA A 478 -12.37 5.57 1.71
CA ALA A 478 -11.44 5.31 0.61
C ALA A 478 -10.85 6.61 0.04
N VAL A 479 -11.72 7.61 -0.14
CA VAL A 479 -11.37 8.94 -0.64
C VAL A 479 -10.53 9.72 0.38
N LYS A 480 -10.92 9.71 1.66
CA LYS A 480 -10.17 10.31 2.77
C LYS A 480 -8.85 9.58 3.06
N GLY A 481 -8.75 8.29 2.77
CA GLY A 481 -7.52 7.49 2.89
C GLY A 481 -6.42 7.86 1.89
N LEU A 482 -6.72 8.73 0.92
CA LEU A 482 -5.72 9.44 0.10
C LEU A 482 -4.94 10.50 0.92
N ASP A 483 -5.41 10.79 2.14
CA ASP A 483 -4.74 11.62 3.14
C ASP A 483 -4.12 10.78 4.26
N ARG A 484 -3.08 11.31 4.92
CA ARG A 484 -2.35 10.61 5.97
C ARG A 484 -3.21 10.44 7.23
N GLU A 485 -3.52 9.19 7.58
CA GLU A 485 -3.97 8.86 8.93
C GLU A 485 -2.85 9.05 9.96
N GLN A 486 -3.15 9.78 11.04
CA GLN A 486 -2.27 9.91 12.19
C GLN A 486 -2.36 8.66 13.07
N ALA A 487 -1.22 8.06 13.38
CA ALA A 487 -1.13 6.91 14.28
C ALA A 487 -1.10 7.35 15.77
N ASN A 488 -1.70 6.53 16.66
CA ASN A 488 -1.64 6.70 18.11
C ASN A 488 -0.19 6.67 18.64
N VAL A 489 0.07 7.36 19.77
CA VAL A 489 1.43 7.49 20.37
C VAL A 489 2.10 6.14 20.65
N PHE A 490 1.33 5.15 21.11
CA PHE A 490 1.83 3.79 21.34
C PHE A 490 2.31 3.10 20.04
N ILE A 491 1.60 3.28 18.93
CA ILE A 491 1.99 2.75 17.61
C ILE A 491 3.26 3.44 17.10
N LYS A 492 3.45 4.74 17.39
CA LYS A 492 4.67 5.48 16.99
C LYS A 492 5.95 4.88 17.60
N LEU A 493 5.88 4.33 18.82
CA LEU A 493 7.02 3.69 19.48
C LEU A 493 7.34 2.32 18.84
N LEU A 494 6.32 1.46 18.69
CA LEU A 494 6.47 0.12 18.08
C LEU A 494 6.83 0.16 16.59
N ARG A 495 6.62 1.30 15.92
CA ARG A 495 6.98 1.49 14.52
C ARG A 495 8.49 1.52 14.28
N LYS A 496 9.29 2.03 15.23
CA LYS A 496 10.73 2.26 15.01
C LYS A 496 11.50 0.95 14.74
N PRO A 497 11.34 -0.14 15.53
CA PRO A 497 12.01 -1.40 15.25
C PRO A 497 11.60 -2.01 13.90
N ALA A 498 10.31 -1.98 13.56
CA ALA A 498 9.83 -2.51 12.28
C ALA A 498 10.30 -1.69 11.07
N ALA A 499 10.39 -0.36 11.21
CA ALA A 499 10.96 0.52 10.19
C ALA A 499 12.46 0.29 10.02
N LEU A 500 13.20 0.15 11.12
CA LEU A 500 14.63 -0.17 11.12
C LEU A 500 14.89 -1.53 10.47
N LEU A 501 14.15 -2.58 10.87
CA LEU A 501 14.31 -3.91 10.29
C LEU A 501 14.02 -3.90 8.78
N ARG A 502 12.95 -3.23 8.33
CA ARG A 502 12.63 -3.13 6.89
C ARG A 502 13.78 -2.49 6.13
N ALA A 503 14.21 -1.29 6.55
CA ALA A 503 15.30 -0.58 5.90
C ALA A 503 16.60 -1.39 5.91
N ALA A 504 16.95 -1.95 7.07
CA ALA A 504 18.19 -2.67 7.24
C ALA A 504 18.20 -4.02 6.50
N ALA A 505 17.08 -4.73 6.40
CA ALA A 505 16.98 -5.97 5.63
C ALA A 505 17.03 -5.72 4.11
N THR A 506 16.39 -4.65 3.61
CA THR A 506 16.37 -4.33 2.18
C THR A 506 17.70 -3.79 1.64
N LEU A 507 18.54 -3.22 2.51
CA LEU A 507 19.86 -2.71 2.16
C LEU A 507 20.97 -3.78 2.19
N THR A 508 20.63 -5.03 2.50
CA THR A 508 21.64 -6.11 2.47
C THR A 508 22.01 -6.45 1.03
N PRO A 509 23.32 -6.67 0.72
CA PRO A 509 23.75 -7.13 -0.60
C PRO A 509 23.00 -8.38 -1.06
N GLU A 510 22.70 -9.30 -0.12
CA GLU A 510 21.95 -10.51 -0.42
C GLU A 510 20.51 -10.26 -0.85
N PHE A 511 19.82 -9.29 -0.23
CA PHE A 511 18.45 -8.94 -0.64
C PHE A 511 18.47 -8.32 -2.03
N MET A 512 19.35 -7.35 -2.26
CA MET A 512 19.43 -6.60 -3.51
C MET A 512 19.79 -7.47 -4.71
N ALA A 513 20.64 -8.48 -4.52
CA ALA A 513 21.01 -9.38 -5.61
C ALA A 513 19.92 -10.44 -5.86
N ARG A 514 19.22 -10.90 -4.82
CA ARG A 514 18.18 -11.95 -4.95
C ARG A 514 16.86 -11.41 -5.48
N ASN A 515 16.46 -10.21 -5.08
CA ASN A 515 15.14 -9.66 -5.39
C ASN A 515 14.87 -9.52 -6.91
N PRO A 516 15.77 -8.95 -7.74
CA PRO A 516 15.51 -8.82 -9.17
C PRO A 516 15.30 -10.18 -9.84
N ILE A 517 16.04 -11.21 -9.43
CA ILE A 517 15.93 -12.57 -9.96
C ILE A 517 14.55 -13.16 -9.66
N ARG A 518 14.07 -12.99 -8.42
CA ARG A 518 12.71 -13.40 -8.02
C ARG A 518 11.65 -12.66 -8.83
N ASP A 519 11.82 -11.36 -8.97
CA ASP A 519 10.87 -10.48 -9.64
C ASP A 519 10.71 -10.82 -11.11
N GLN A 520 11.74 -11.37 -11.79
CA GLN A 520 11.63 -11.72 -13.20
C GLN A 520 10.57 -12.80 -13.47
N ALA A 521 10.55 -13.85 -12.64
CA ALA A 521 9.57 -14.92 -12.80
C ALA A 521 8.17 -14.47 -12.36
N THR A 522 8.07 -13.69 -11.27
CA THR A 522 6.81 -13.05 -10.85
C THR A 522 6.24 -12.15 -11.95
N ALA A 523 7.07 -11.29 -12.52
CA ALA A 523 6.69 -10.36 -13.58
C ALA A 523 6.25 -11.08 -14.85
N ALA A 524 6.94 -12.14 -15.27
CA ALA A 524 6.54 -12.92 -16.44
C ALA A 524 5.14 -13.56 -16.27
N ILE A 525 4.85 -14.06 -15.06
CA ILE A 525 3.55 -14.68 -14.75
C ILE A 525 2.45 -13.61 -14.71
N PHE A 526 2.62 -12.56 -13.89
CA PHE A 526 1.60 -11.55 -13.63
C PHE A 526 1.50 -10.43 -14.68
N SER A 527 2.44 -10.34 -15.63
CA SER A 527 2.42 -9.32 -16.66
C SER A 527 1.18 -9.43 -17.56
N LYS A 528 0.54 -8.27 -17.73
CA LYS A 528 -0.58 -8.05 -18.66
C LYS A 528 -0.07 -7.97 -20.10
N TYR A 529 1.12 -7.40 -20.29
CA TYR A 529 1.67 -7.11 -21.62
C TYR A 529 2.70 -8.14 -22.14
N GLY A 530 2.96 -9.20 -21.39
CA GLY A 530 3.81 -10.33 -21.77
C GLY A 530 5.29 -10.09 -21.49
N TYR A 531 5.63 -9.61 -20.30
CA TYR A 531 6.98 -9.37 -19.80
C TYR A 531 7.90 -10.56 -20.05
N ARG A 532 9.07 -10.30 -20.64
CA ARG A 532 10.12 -11.29 -20.88
C ARG A 532 11.22 -11.11 -19.82
N PRO A 533 11.47 -12.12 -18.97
CA PRO A 533 12.57 -12.12 -18.03
C PRO A 533 13.88 -11.67 -18.66
N ILE A 534 14.67 -10.89 -17.93
CA ILE A 534 16.01 -10.38 -18.33
C ILE A 534 15.97 -9.33 -19.44
N ILE A 535 15.34 -9.61 -20.59
CA ILE A 535 15.30 -8.68 -21.74
C ILE A 535 14.60 -7.38 -21.34
N ASP A 536 13.40 -7.49 -20.78
CA ASP A 536 12.62 -6.30 -20.45
C ASP A 536 13.15 -5.62 -19.16
N LEU A 537 13.86 -6.35 -18.28
CA LEU A 537 14.65 -5.78 -17.18
C LEU A 537 15.79 -4.91 -17.71
N VAL A 538 16.59 -5.43 -18.66
CA VAL A 538 17.71 -4.68 -19.26
C VAL A 538 17.20 -3.45 -20.01
N ASN A 539 16.10 -3.58 -20.76
CA ASN A 539 15.45 -2.44 -21.41
C ASN A 539 14.97 -1.41 -20.38
N GLY A 540 14.31 -1.84 -19.31
CA GLY A 540 13.87 -0.96 -18.23
C GLY A 540 15.04 -0.26 -17.53
N LEU A 541 16.12 -0.98 -17.23
CA LEU A 541 17.36 -0.41 -16.67
C LEU A 541 18.01 0.60 -17.64
N SER A 542 17.96 0.34 -18.94
CA SER A 542 18.44 1.26 -19.99
C SER A 542 17.64 2.55 -19.99
N HIS A 543 16.31 2.49 -19.97
CA HIS A 543 15.44 3.68 -19.88
C HIS A 543 15.66 4.45 -18.57
N LEU A 544 15.78 3.74 -17.44
CA LEU A 544 16.06 4.33 -16.13
C LEU A 544 17.42 5.03 -16.09
N PHE A 545 18.44 4.42 -16.70
CA PHE A 545 19.77 5.03 -16.81
C PHE A 545 19.76 6.21 -17.77
N LYS A 546 19.15 6.10 -18.94
CA LYS A 546 19.13 7.19 -19.93
C LYS A 546 18.28 8.37 -19.46
N GLN A 547 17.26 8.13 -18.64
CA GLN A 547 16.23 9.11 -18.28
C GLN A 547 15.58 9.72 -19.53
N ASP A 548 15.23 8.85 -20.48
CA ASP A 548 14.59 9.22 -21.75
C ASP A 548 13.07 9.43 -21.61
N ASP A 549 12.39 9.71 -22.72
CA ASP A 549 10.96 10.01 -22.74
C ASP A 549 10.10 8.87 -22.16
N VAL A 550 10.54 7.61 -22.26
CA VAL A 550 9.83 6.46 -21.66
C VAL A 550 9.93 6.53 -20.13
N TYR A 551 11.11 6.83 -19.59
CA TYR A 551 11.28 7.05 -18.16
C TYR A 551 10.39 8.21 -17.65
N TRP A 552 10.39 9.34 -18.34
CA TRP A 552 9.60 10.50 -17.91
C TRP A 552 8.09 10.31 -18.10
N ALA A 553 7.66 9.58 -19.14
CA ALA A 553 6.27 9.15 -19.29
C ALA A 553 5.84 8.21 -18.16
N TRP A 554 6.71 7.31 -17.69
CA TRP A 554 6.44 6.44 -16.53
C TRP A 554 6.32 7.24 -15.23
N ARG A 555 7.18 8.24 -15.02
CA ARG A 555 7.13 9.13 -13.84
C ARG A 555 5.89 10.03 -13.85
N SER A 556 5.58 10.65 -14.99
CA SER A 556 4.44 11.58 -15.12
C SER A 556 3.09 10.88 -15.08
N SER A 557 3.00 9.62 -15.49
CA SER A 557 1.78 8.81 -15.41
C SER A 557 1.53 8.18 -14.04
N GLY A 558 2.41 8.38 -13.06
CA GLY A 558 2.26 7.84 -11.70
C GLY A 558 2.70 6.38 -11.55
N GLY A 559 3.44 5.83 -12.52
CA GLY A 559 3.95 4.46 -12.48
C GLY A 559 5.07 4.26 -11.44
N ALA A 560 5.77 5.33 -11.06
CA ALA A 560 6.77 5.31 -10.01
C ALA A 560 6.18 5.68 -8.65
N TYR A 561 6.31 4.80 -7.66
CA TYR A 561 5.83 5.04 -6.31
C TYR A 561 6.72 6.05 -5.55
N SER A 562 6.12 6.94 -4.75
CA SER A 562 6.85 7.87 -3.87
C SER A 562 6.42 7.67 -2.42
N MET A 563 7.37 7.25 -1.55
CA MET A 563 7.06 6.94 -0.15
C MET A 563 6.95 8.19 0.73
N LEU A 564 7.67 9.28 0.44
CA LEU A 564 7.76 10.45 1.31
C LEU A 564 8.14 11.73 0.53
N VAL A 565 7.16 12.57 0.18
CA VAL A 565 7.42 14.00 -0.13
C VAL A 565 7.09 14.81 1.11
N SER A 566 8.10 15.47 1.68
CA SER A 566 7.88 16.45 2.73
C SER A 566 7.84 17.85 2.12
N MET A 567 7.09 18.77 2.72
CA MET A 567 7.11 20.19 2.32
C MET A 567 7.86 21.07 3.33
N ASP A 568 8.71 20.45 4.16
CA ASP A 568 9.56 21.18 5.08
C ASP A 568 10.73 21.85 4.34
N ARG A 569 11.22 22.95 4.93
CA ARG A 569 12.25 23.79 4.32
C ARG A 569 13.53 23.01 3.97
N LYS A 570 13.98 22.11 4.86
CA LYS A 570 15.23 21.35 4.63
C LYS A 570 15.11 20.43 3.42
N TYR A 571 13.97 19.76 3.27
CA TYR A 571 13.70 18.91 2.10
C TYR A 571 13.62 19.72 0.79
N LEU A 572 12.96 20.89 0.81
CA LEU A 572 12.87 21.77 -0.35
C LEU A 572 14.25 22.30 -0.78
N GLN A 573 15.07 22.71 0.18
CA GLN A 573 16.46 23.13 -0.06
C GLN A 573 17.33 22.02 -0.65
N GLN A 574 17.25 20.82 -0.09
CA GLN A 574 17.97 19.65 -0.62
C GLN A 574 17.56 19.33 -2.05
N ASN A 575 16.25 19.37 -2.35
CA ASN A 575 15.77 19.15 -3.71
C ASN A 575 16.23 20.21 -4.69
N LEU A 576 16.23 21.49 -4.29
CA LEU A 576 16.73 22.60 -5.11
C LEU A 576 18.24 22.43 -5.39
N GLN A 577 19.03 22.12 -4.37
CA GLN A 577 20.46 21.81 -4.54
C GLN A 577 20.67 20.58 -5.45
N ASP A 578 19.82 19.57 -5.33
CA ASP A 578 19.86 18.39 -6.19
C ASP A 578 19.33 18.63 -7.61
N LEU A 579 18.66 19.76 -7.89
CA LEU A 579 18.37 20.18 -9.27
C LEU A 579 19.63 20.73 -9.94
N MET A 580 20.43 21.48 -9.16
CA MET A 580 21.67 22.14 -9.60
C MET A 580 22.88 21.20 -9.73
N LYS A 581 22.94 20.11 -8.95
CA LYS A 581 24.06 19.14 -9.06
C LYS A 581 24.10 18.45 -10.42
N THR A 582 25.30 18.39 -11.01
CA THR A 582 25.53 17.63 -12.24
C THR A 582 25.39 16.12 -12.00
N ARG A 583 25.05 15.39 -13.07
CA ARG A 583 24.89 13.92 -13.03
C ARG A 583 26.16 13.20 -12.54
N MET A 584 27.34 13.76 -12.84
CA MET A 584 28.64 13.22 -12.43
C MET A 584 28.92 13.42 -10.93
N GLU A 585 28.54 14.57 -10.36
CA GLU A 585 28.70 14.85 -8.92
C GLU A 585 27.79 13.97 -8.07
N LYS A 586 26.56 13.71 -8.52
CA LYS A 586 25.65 12.76 -7.88
C LYS A 586 26.24 11.35 -7.87
N LEU A 587 26.80 10.90 -8.99
CA LEU A 587 27.42 9.58 -9.08
C LEU A 587 28.66 9.46 -8.19
N LYS A 588 29.51 10.50 -8.15
CA LYS A 588 30.70 10.54 -7.28
C LYS A 588 30.34 10.47 -5.79
N ASN A 589 29.30 11.19 -5.36
CA ASN A 589 28.86 11.16 -3.96
C ASN A 589 28.21 9.81 -3.60
N VAL A 590 27.43 9.22 -4.50
CA VAL A 590 26.82 7.91 -4.27
C VAL A 590 27.87 6.80 -4.20
N VAL A 591 28.89 6.81 -5.07
CA VAL A 591 29.98 5.82 -5.03
C VAL A 591 30.84 5.96 -3.76
N ARG A 592 30.97 7.17 -3.20
CA ARG A 592 31.73 7.44 -1.96
C ARG A 592 30.97 7.05 -0.68
N HIS A 593 29.65 6.95 -0.72
CA HIS A 593 28.82 6.58 0.42
C HIS A 593 28.18 5.19 0.21
N PRO A 594 28.71 4.14 0.87
CA PRO A 594 28.26 2.76 0.64
C PRO A 594 26.74 2.56 0.83
N ILE A 595 26.12 3.27 1.77
CA ILE A 595 24.67 3.17 2.03
C ILE A 595 23.86 3.78 0.88
N ASP A 596 24.29 4.93 0.33
CA ASP A 596 23.62 5.57 -0.79
C ASP A 596 23.78 4.77 -2.08
N PHE A 597 24.94 4.12 -2.28
CA PHE A 597 25.15 3.17 -3.38
C PHE A 597 24.23 1.95 -3.26
N LEU A 598 24.06 1.43 -2.04
CA LEU A 598 23.17 0.31 -1.78
C LEU A 598 21.69 0.68 -2.01
N ARG A 599 21.25 1.87 -1.57
CA ARG A 599 19.89 2.38 -1.83
C ARG A 599 19.63 2.51 -3.34
N MET A 600 20.57 3.10 -4.07
CA MET A 600 20.51 3.28 -5.52
C MET A 600 20.31 1.94 -6.24
N LEU A 601 21.14 0.93 -5.94
CA LEU A 601 21.05 -0.39 -6.56
C LEU A 601 19.72 -1.13 -6.23
N SER A 602 19.16 -0.93 -5.03
CA SER A 602 17.85 -1.47 -4.67
C SER A 602 16.73 -0.81 -5.50
N GLU A 603 16.76 0.51 -5.66
CA GLU A 603 15.81 1.26 -6.48
C GLU A 603 15.90 0.87 -7.97
N PHE A 604 17.11 0.60 -8.46
CA PHE A 604 17.36 0.13 -9.84
C PHE A 604 16.68 -1.21 -10.14
N SER A 605 16.71 -2.16 -9.20
CA SER A 605 16.12 -3.49 -9.38
C SER A 605 14.60 -3.46 -9.60
N GLU A 606 13.86 -2.79 -8.70
CA GLU A 606 12.40 -2.72 -8.74
C GLU A 606 11.93 -1.83 -9.91
N SER A 607 12.56 -0.66 -10.05
CA SER A 607 12.22 0.30 -11.11
C SER A 607 12.52 -0.26 -12.50
N GLY A 608 13.59 -1.05 -12.68
CA GLY A 608 13.91 -1.68 -13.95
C GLY A 608 12.82 -2.64 -14.43
N THR A 609 12.34 -3.53 -13.56
CA THR A 609 11.26 -4.48 -13.88
C THR A 609 9.95 -3.74 -14.20
N ARG A 610 9.57 -2.75 -13.37
CA ARG A 610 8.35 -1.96 -13.60
C ARG A 610 8.42 -1.13 -14.88
N LEU A 611 9.55 -0.46 -15.13
CA LEU A 611 9.75 0.34 -16.34
C LEU A 611 9.78 -0.52 -17.61
N GLY A 612 10.28 -1.76 -17.51
CA GLY A 612 10.18 -2.77 -18.56
C GLY A 612 8.72 -3.10 -18.92
N GLU A 613 7.86 -3.35 -17.92
CA GLU A 613 6.43 -3.56 -18.17
C GLU A 613 5.75 -2.30 -18.70
N PHE A 614 6.08 -1.12 -18.17
CA PHE A 614 5.54 0.15 -18.64
C PHE A 614 5.84 0.37 -20.12
N HIS A 615 7.08 0.13 -20.54
CA HIS A 615 7.49 0.25 -21.95
C HIS A 615 6.69 -0.68 -22.86
N ARG A 616 6.44 -1.92 -22.43
CA ARG A 616 5.59 -2.85 -23.19
C ARG A 616 4.15 -2.41 -23.25
N GLY A 617 3.61 -1.90 -22.15
CA GLY A 617 2.28 -1.30 -22.11
C GLY A 617 2.17 -0.15 -23.10
N LEU A 618 3.14 0.77 -23.09
CA LEU A 618 3.15 1.94 -23.95
C LEU A 618 3.20 1.55 -25.44
N LYS A 619 3.94 0.49 -25.78
CA LYS A 619 3.98 -0.06 -27.15
C LYS A 619 2.65 -0.69 -27.60
N LYS A 620 1.84 -1.21 -26.67
CA LYS A 620 0.58 -1.89 -26.98
C LYS A 620 -0.63 -0.96 -26.91
N GLU A 621 -0.69 -0.10 -25.90
CA GLU A 621 -1.79 0.82 -25.64
C GLU A 621 -1.61 2.19 -26.33
N GLY A 622 -0.38 2.50 -26.76
CA GLY A 622 -0.01 3.77 -27.36
C GLY A 622 0.35 4.86 -26.35
N ALA A 623 0.95 5.95 -26.84
CA ALA A 623 1.39 7.09 -26.03
C ALA A 623 0.28 8.11 -25.71
N THR A 624 -0.99 7.68 -25.77
CA THR A 624 -2.15 8.48 -25.36
C THR A 624 -2.19 8.63 -23.84
N LYS A 625 -2.99 9.58 -23.33
CA LYS A 625 -3.21 9.74 -21.89
C LYS A 625 -3.67 8.43 -21.24
N ASP A 626 -4.67 7.79 -21.82
CA ASP A 626 -5.23 6.53 -21.33
C ASP A 626 -4.22 5.37 -21.43
N GLY A 627 -3.47 5.28 -22.53
CA GLY A 627 -2.44 4.26 -22.69
C GLY A 627 -1.30 4.40 -21.69
N LYS A 628 -0.87 5.65 -21.40
CA LYS A 628 0.10 5.95 -20.33
C LYS A 628 -0.45 5.56 -18.95
N LEU A 629 -1.70 5.88 -18.65
CA LEU A 629 -2.35 5.54 -17.37
C LEU A 629 -2.47 4.02 -17.16
N LEU A 630 -2.89 3.28 -18.20
CA LEU A 630 -2.96 1.80 -18.15
C LEU A 630 -1.58 1.18 -17.98
N SER A 631 -0.60 1.67 -18.73
CA SER A 631 0.79 1.20 -18.65
C SER A 631 1.38 1.47 -17.27
N ALA A 632 1.09 2.64 -16.69
CA ALA A 632 1.50 3.00 -15.34
C ALA A 632 0.89 2.05 -14.31
N TYR A 633 -0.43 1.83 -14.39
CA TYR A 633 -1.12 0.90 -13.51
C TYR A 633 -0.57 -0.54 -13.62
N ALA A 634 -0.41 -1.05 -14.84
CA ALA A 634 0.17 -2.38 -15.08
C ALA A 634 1.62 -2.49 -14.59
N SER A 635 2.44 -1.44 -14.77
CA SER A 635 3.83 -1.42 -14.29
C SER A 635 3.93 -1.57 -12.78
N ARG A 636 2.94 -1.07 -12.04
CA ARG A 636 2.89 -1.21 -10.57
C ARG A 636 2.44 -2.60 -10.16
N GLU A 637 1.47 -3.14 -10.91
CA GLU A 637 0.87 -4.44 -10.69
C GLU A 637 1.70 -5.63 -11.22
N VAL A 638 2.76 -5.41 -12.00
CA VAL A 638 3.63 -6.49 -12.51
C VAL A 638 4.42 -7.17 -11.39
N THR A 639 4.65 -6.43 -10.31
CA THR A 639 5.28 -6.88 -9.05
C THR A 639 4.36 -6.50 -7.89
N LEU A 640 4.85 -6.56 -6.65
CA LEU A 640 4.07 -6.12 -5.49
C LEU A 640 3.96 -4.59 -5.47
N ASP A 641 2.74 -4.04 -5.46
CA ASP A 641 2.53 -2.60 -5.29
C ASP A 641 2.47 -2.23 -3.80
N PHE A 642 3.57 -1.72 -3.27
CA PHE A 642 3.70 -1.32 -1.86
C PHE A 642 2.77 -0.17 -1.45
N SER A 643 2.19 0.57 -2.41
CA SER A 643 1.20 1.61 -2.08
C SER A 643 -0.17 1.03 -1.73
N ARG A 644 -0.44 -0.22 -2.10
CA ARG A 644 -1.70 -0.90 -1.78
C ARG A 644 -1.67 -1.36 -0.33
N ARG A 645 -2.66 -0.92 0.44
CA ARG A 645 -2.81 -1.23 1.86
C ARG A 645 -4.28 -1.12 2.24
N GLY A 646 -4.72 -1.91 3.23
CA GLY A 646 -6.05 -1.76 3.81
C GLY A 646 -6.14 -0.57 4.78
N ALA A 647 -7.34 0.00 4.91
CA ALA A 647 -7.57 1.19 5.75
C ALA A 647 -7.19 0.94 7.24
N ASN A 648 -7.60 -0.18 7.82
CA ASN A 648 -7.40 -0.47 9.24
C ASN A 648 -6.05 -1.17 9.53
N MET A 649 -5.37 -1.67 8.49
CA MET A 649 -4.10 -2.39 8.63
C MET A 649 -2.89 -1.46 8.67
N SER A 650 -3.08 -0.14 8.48
CA SER A 650 -2.02 0.87 8.60
C SER A 650 -1.26 0.76 9.93
N SER A 651 -1.94 0.43 11.03
CA SER A 651 -1.35 0.25 12.36
C SER A 651 -0.50 -1.03 12.47
N LEU A 652 -0.97 -2.16 11.95
CA LEU A 652 -0.24 -3.43 11.97
C LEU A 652 0.96 -3.42 11.00
N ASN A 653 0.78 -2.83 9.82
CA ASN A 653 1.86 -2.60 8.84
C ASN A 653 2.99 -1.73 9.39
N GLN A 654 2.71 -0.86 10.37
CA GLN A 654 3.72 -0.03 11.01
C GLN A 654 4.58 -0.83 12.00
N VAL A 655 4.06 -1.89 12.62
CA VAL A 655 4.71 -2.61 13.73
C VAL A 655 5.20 -4.02 13.37
N VAL A 656 4.72 -4.59 12.26
CA VAL A 656 5.20 -5.86 11.70
C VAL A 656 5.90 -5.59 10.37
N ALA A 657 7.21 -5.82 10.31
CA ALA A 657 7.99 -5.72 9.08
C ALA A 657 7.48 -6.70 8.01
N PHE A 658 7.36 -6.22 6.77
CA PHE A 658 6.94 -7.00 5.59
C PHE A 658 5.53 -7.61 5.63
N PHE A 659 4.71 -7.35 6.66
CA PHE A 659 3.34 -7.86 6.76
C PHE A 659 2.47 -7.50 5.54
N ASN A 660 2.46 -6.22 5.15
CA ASN A 660 1.75 -5.78 3.95
C ASN A 660 2.23 -6.51 2.70
N ALA A 661 3.55 -6.67 2.54
CA ALA A 661 4.13 -7.27 1.34
C ALA A 661 3.66 -8.73 1.19
N ASN A 662 3.69 -9.51 2.28
CA ASN A 662 3.20 -10.90 2.29
C ASN A 662 1.71 -10.97 1.96
N LEU A 663 0.88 -10.12 2.59
CA LEU A 663 -0.56 -10.08 2.31
C LEU A 663 -0.88 -9.67 0.86
N GLN A 664 -0.18 -8.67 0.33
CA GLN A 664 -0.32 -8.26 -1.07
C GLN A 664 0.16 -9.35 -2.04
N GLY A 665 1.15 -10.16 -1.66
CA GLY A 665 1.60 -11.32 -2.43
C GLY A 665 0.50 -12.35 -2.65
N TYR A 666 -0.20 -12.78 -1.60
CA TYR A 666 -1.34 -13.70 -1.73
C TYR A 666 -2.52 -13.07 -2.45
N ASP A 667 -2.84 -11.82 -2.15
CA ASP A 667 -3.94 -11.14 -2.82
C ASP A 667 -3.68 -11.03 -4.33
N LYS A 668 -2.45 -10.66 -4.72
CA LYS A 668 -2.05 -10.59 -6.13
C LYS A 668 -2.16 -11.95 -6.80
N LEU A 669 -1.70 -13.01 -6.14
CA LEU A 669 -1.84 -14.38 -6.61
C LEU A 669 -3.33 -14.71 -6.83
N PHE A 670 -4.18 -14.51 -5.82
CA PHE A 670 -5.61 -14.78 -5.91
C PHE A 670 -6.29 -14.00 -7.04
N ARG A 671 -6.00 -12.70 -7.17
CA ARG A 671 -6.54 -11.87 -8.27
C ARG A 671 -6.08 -12.35 -9.63
N ALA A 672 -4.80 -12.68 -9.81
CA ALA A 672 -4.29 -13.19 -11.08
C ALA A 672 -4.96 -14.51 -11.50
N PHE A 673 -5.26 -15.40 -10.54
CA PHE A 673 -6.03 -16.62 -10.78
C PHE A 673 -7.51 -16.35 -11.05
N ARG A 674 -8.11 -15.35 -10.41
CA ARG A 674 -9.50 -14.96 -10.67
C ARG A 674 -9.67 -14.27 -12.03
N GLU A 675 -8.71 -13.44 -12.43
CA GLU A 675 -8.71 -12.70 -13.69
C GLU A 675 -8.46 -13.62 -14.89
N ASP A 676 -7.40 -14.45 -14.84
CA ASP A 676 -6.99 -15.32 -15.95
C ASP A 676 -6.49 -16.70 -15.42
N PRO A 677 -7.37 -17.60 -14.94
CA PRO A 677 -6.97 -18.83 -14.26
C PRO A 677 -6.11 -19.75 -15.13
N VAL A 678 -6.51 -19.97 -16.38
CA VAL A 678 -5.83 -20.90 -17.30
C VAL A 678 -4.44 -20.38 -17.67
N LYS A 679 -4.34 -19.11 -18.08
CA LYS A 679 -3.09 -18.49 -18.52
C LYS A 679 -2.11 -18.36 -17.35
N THR A 680 -2.57 -17.94 -16.19
CA THR A 680 -1.74 -17.81 -14.97
C THR A 680 -1.21 -19.18 -14.54
N SER A 681 -2.08 -20.22 -14.50
CA SER A 681 -1.68 -21.60 -14.19
C SER A 681 -0.64 -22.12 -15.17
N TRP A 682 -0.87 -21.95 -16.47
CA TRP A 682 0.05 -22.47 -17.49
C TRP A 682 1.42 -21.80 -17.42
N LYS A 683 1.46 -20.46 -17.28
CA LYS A 683 2.73 -19.73 -17.07
C LYS A 683 3.44 -20.19 -15.80
N ALA A 684 2.73 -20.37 -14.68
CA ALA A 684 3.33 -20.82 -13.43
C ALA A 684 3.89 -22.24 -13.54
N ILE A 685 3.15 -23.16 -14.18
CA ILE A 685 3.61 -24.54 -14.42
C ILE A 685 4.85 -24.55 -15.32
N ALA A 686 4.79 -23.85 -16.46
CA ALA A 686 5.87 -23.84 -17.44
C ALA A 686 7.15 -23.17 -16.92
N LEU A 687 7.02 -22.06 -16.18
CA LEU A 687 8.17 -21.28 -15.69
C LEU A 687 8.71 -21.77 -14.34
N LEU A 688 7.87 -22.39 -13.50
CA LEU A 688 8.24 -22.80 -12.15
C LEU A 688 8.22 -24.32 -12.00
N THR A 689 7.07 -24.97 -12.18
CA THR A 689 6.90 -26.39 -11.85
C THR A 689 7.79 -27.30 -12.69
N VAL A 690 7.75 -27.16 -14.02
CA VAL A 690 8.51 -28.03 -14.93
C VAL A 690 10.02 -27.90 -14.69
N PRO A 691 10.63 -26.68 -14.66
CA PRO A 691 12.05 -26.54 -14.34
C PRO A 691 12.41 -27.09 -12.96
N SER A 692 11.55 -26.90 -11.95
CA SER A 692 11.79 -27.39 -10.58
C SER A 692 11.86 -28.91 -10.51
N ILE A 693 10.93 -29.59 -11.16
CA ILE A 693 10.89 -31.06 -11.20
C ILE A 693 12.09 -31.60 -12.00
N LEU A 694 12.40 -31.02 -13.16
CA LEU A 694 13.56 -31.42 -13.95
C LEU A 694 14.86 -31.27 -13.15
N LEU A 695 15.01 -30.13 -12.46
CA LEU A 695 16.16 -29.84 -11.62
C LEU A 695 16.24 -30.81 -10.43
N LEU A 696 15.12 -31.11 -9.76
CA LEU A 696 15.04 -32.12 -8.71
C LEU A 696 15.50 -33.49 -9.20
N LEU A 697 14.96 -33.97 -10.33
CA LEU A 697 15.29 -35.28 -10.90
C LEU A 697 16.77 -35.38 -11.30
N HIS A 698 17.34 -34.30 -11.81
CA HIS A 698 18.77 -34.21 -12.11
C HIS A 698 19.62 -34.24 -10.83
N ASN A 699 19.30 -33.36 -9.87
CA ASN A 699 20.05 -33.12 -8.65
C ASN A 699 20.04 -34.27 -7.66
N ARG A 700 18.93 -35.03 -7.58
CA ARG A 700 18.75 -36.15 -6.64
C ARG A 700 19.81 -37.25 -6.80
N ARG A 701 20.46 -37.32 -7.97
CA ARG A 701 21.57 -38.26 -8.25
C ARG A 701 22.86 -37.89 -7.50
N ASP A 702 23.01 -36.64 -7.10
CA ASP A 702 24.17 -36.17 -6.34
C ASP A 702 24.01 -36.48 -4.84
N LYS A 703 25.01 -37.14 -4.25
CA LYS A 703 25.02 -37.47 -2.81
C LYS A 703 24.90 -36.24 -1.90
N ARG A 704 25.34 -35.07 -2.38
CA ARG A 704 25.26 -33.79 -1.64
C ARG A 704 23.82 -33.28 -1.51
N TRP A 705 22.90 -33.65 -2.41
CA TRP A 705 21.50 -33.20 -2.37
C TRP A 705 20.82 -33.50 -1.03
N LYS A 706 21.02 -34.71 -0.50
CA LYS A 706 20.44 -35.15 0.78
C LYS A 706 20.96 -34.38 1.99
N GLU A 707 22.07 -33.65 1.85
CA GLU A 707 22.67 -32.88 2.94
C GLU A 707 22.26 -31.41 2.98
N ILE A 708 21.68 -30.90 1.89
CA ILE A 708 21.25 -29.50 1.82
C ILE A 708 20.02 -29.31 2.70
N PRO A 709 20.03 -28.37 3.67
CA PRO A 709 18.89 -28.10 4.52
C PRO A 709 17.61 -27.81 3.73
N ASP A 710 16.48 -28.38 4.17
CA ASP A 710 15.20 -28.28 3.45
C ASP A 710 14.78 -26.84 3.19
N TRP A 711 15.01 -25.91 4.14
CA TRP A 711 14.65 -24.50 3.95
C TRP A 711 15.40 -23.85 2.77
N GLN A 712 16.59 -24.35 2.42
CA GLN A 712 17.33 -23.88 1.26
C GLN A 712 16.73 -24.45 -0.03
N LYS A 713 16.28 -25.70 -0.03
CA LYS A 713 15.58 -26.31 -1.17
C LYS A 713 14.18 -25.68 -1.36
N ASP A 714 13.50 -25.32 -0.28
CA ASP A 714 12.17 -24.71 -0.32
C ASP A 714 12.19 -23.25 -0.84
N LEU A 715 13.25 -22.49 -0.55
CA LEU A 715 13.36 -21.07 -0.92
C LEU A 715 14.23 -20.81 -2.15
N PHE A 716 14.99 -21.82 -2.61
CA PHE A 716 15.94 -21.70 -3.71
C PHE A 716 15.94 -22.94 -4.60
N TRP A 717 16.09 -22.74 -5.90
CA TRP A 717 16.54 -23.78 -6.81
C TRP A 717 18.03 -24.01 -6.61
N ILE A 718 18.46 -25.27 -6.59
CA ILE A 718 19.87 -25.62 -6.34
C ILE A 718 20.51 -26.07 -7.65
N GLN A 719 21.72 -25.61 -7.92
CA GLN A 719 22.52 -26.07 -9.05
C GLN A 719 23.87 -26.57 -8.55
N PHE A 720 24.20 -27.82 -8.88
CA PHE A 720 25.50 -28.39 -8.56
C PHE A 720 26.53 -28.04 -9.64
N THR A 721 27.76 -27.75 -9.20
CA THR A 721 28.97 -27.86 -10.01
C THR A 721 29.90 -28.90 -9.39
N GLU A 722 31.04 -29.17 -10.03
CA GLU A 722 32.04 -30.12 -9.50
C GLU A 722 32.54 -29.73 -8.11
N LYS A 723 32.71 -28.43 -7.85
CA LYS A 723 33.30 -27.90 -6.61
C LYS A 723 32.27 -27.21 -5.71
N ASP A 724 31.29 -26.54 -6.30
CA ASP A 724 30.41 -25.60 -5.60
C ASP A 724 28.94 -25.99 -5.71
N ILE A 725 28.13 -25.40 -4.85
CA ILE A 725 26.67 -25.57 -4.85
C ILE A 725 26.05 -24.19 -4.94
N TRP A 726 25.45 -23.88 -6.09
CA TRP A 726 24.77 -22.63 -6.33
C TRP A 726 23.30 -22.73 -5.92
N ARG A 727 22.72 -21.60 -5.51
CA ARG A 727 21.31 -21.47 -5.17
C ARG A 727 20.73 -20.22 -5.81
N ILE A 728 19.63 -20.41 -6.53
CA ILE A 728 18.90 -19.37 -7.26
C ILE A 728 17.58 -19.13 -6.51
N PRO A 729 17.28 -17.89 -6.09
CA PRO A 729 16.09 -17.63 -5.27
C PRO A 729 14.80 -17.92 -6.06
N LYS A 730 13.92 -18.73 -5.47
CA LYS A 730 12.57 -18.93 -5.97
C LYS A 730 11.71 -17.68 -5.71
N PRO A 731 10.71 -17.40 -6.56
CA PRO A 731 9.68 -16.39 -6.26
C PRO A 731 8.98 -16.70 -4.93
N PHE A 732 8.30 -15.71 -4.35
CA PHE A 732 7.65 -15.82 -3.04
C PHE A 732 6.46 -16.81 -3.02
N GLU A 733 5.24 -16.35 -2.81
CA GLU A 733 4.06 -17.22 -2.57
C GLU A 733 3.82 -18.18 -3.74
N ILE A 734 3.97 -17.67 -4.97
CA ILE A 734 3.79 -18.47 -6.19
C ILE A 734 4.89 -19.51 -6.39
N GLY A 735 6.13 -19.23 -5.96
CA GLY A 735 7.23 -20.20 -6.03
C GLY A 735 7.06 -21.32 -5.02
N ILE A 736 6.48 -21.03 -3.85
CA ILE A 736 6.16 -22.07 -2.87
C ILE A 736 5.09 -23.01 -3.40
N LEU A 737 4.03 -22.47 -3.99
CA LEU A 737 2.91 -23.25 -4.53
C LEU A 737 3.27 -24.03 -5.80
N PHE A 738 4.03 -23.43 -6.73
CA PHE A 738 4.30 -24.02 -8.05
C PHE A 738 5.72 -24.57 -8.23
N ALA A 739 6.67 -24.32 -7.34
CA ALA A 739 7.98 -24.97 -7.36
C ALA A 739 8.15 -25.91 -6.16
N SER A 740 8.15 -25.37 -4.95
CA SER A 740 8.57 -26.12 -3.76
C SER A 740 7.57 -27.19 -3.34
N LEU A 741 6.27 -26.91 -3.40
CA LEU A 741 5.24 -27.91 -3.08
C LEU A 741 5.29 -29.11 -4.05
N PRO A 742 5.28 -28.93 -5.38
CA PRO A 742 5.50 -30.02 -6.33
C PRO A 742 6.82 -30.78 -6.10
N GLU A 743 7.92 -30.08 -5.81
CA GLU A 743 9.19 -30.74 -5.47
C GLU A 743 9.06 -31.63 -4.22
N ARG A 744 8.43 -31.14 -3.14
CA ARG A 744 8.23 -31.93 -1.91
C ARG A 744 7.33 -33.14 -2.14
N VAL A 745 6.27 -32.99 -2.95
CA VAL A 745 5.35 -34.09 -3.30
C VAL A 745 6.09 -35.15 -4.11
N VAL A 746 6.83 -34.76 -5.16
CA VAL A 746 7.62 -35.70 -5.96
C VAL A 746 8.74 -36.33 -5.14
N GLU A 747 9.43 -35.58 -4.28
CA GLU A 747 10.45 -36.11 -3.38
C GLU A 747 9.86 -37.14 -2.41
N HIS A 748 8.69 -36.88 -1.82
CA HIS A 748 7.98 -37.83 -0.97
C HIS A 748 7.61 -39.11 -1.71
N ILE A 749 7.08 -39.01 -2.94
CA ILE A 749 6.75 -40.17 -3.79
C ILE A 749 8.00 -40.99 -4.10
N LEU A 750 9.13 -40.34 -4.40
CA LEU A 750 10.37 -41.02 -4.79
C LEU A 750 11.17 -41.58 -3.59
N ASP A 751 11.14 -40.94 -2.42
CA ASP A 751 11.88 -41.36 -1.22
C ASP A 751 11.12 -42.37 -0.35
N HIS A 752 9.83 -42.63 -0.60
CA HIS A 752 9.01 -43.53 0.23
C HIS A 752 9.03 -43.15 1.73
N SER A 753 9.27 -41.88 2.06
CA SER A 753 9.37 -41.44 3.45
C SER A 753 8.05 -41.68 4.21
N PRO A 754 8.07 -41.94 5.53
CA PRO A 754 6.84 -42.11 6.31
C PRO A 754 5.86 -40.94 6.13
N GLN A 755 4.56 -41.23 6.02
CA GLN A 755 3.52 -40.22 5.74
C GLN A 755 3.58 -39.01 6.69
N LYS A 756 3.78 -39.24 8.00
CA LYS A 756 3.89 -38.17 9.02
C LYS A 756 5.08 -37.22 8.73
N VAL A 757 6.17 -37.73 8.16
CA VAL A 757 7.37 -36.95 7.80
C VAL A 757 7.16 -36.20 6.50
N GLY A 758 6.58 -36.85 5.47
CA GLY A 758 6.22 -36.20 4.21
C GLY A 758 5.22 -35.05 4.41
N ALA A 759 4.16 -35.29 5.19
CA ALA A 759 3.17 -34.27 5.55
C ALA A 759 3.80 -33.11 6.35
N ARG A 760 4.75 -33.39 7.26
CA ARG A 760 5.49 -32.35 7.99
C ARG A 760 6.37 -31.52 7.05
N LYS A 761 7.07 -32.12 6.09
CA LYS A 761 7.88 -31.40 5.09
C LYS A 761 7.02 -30.50 4.20
N VAL A 762 5.88 -31.00 3.71
CA VAL A 762 4.88 -30.22 2.96
C VAL A 762 4.34 -29.06 3.80
N ARG A 763 3.90 -29.33 5.04
CA ARG A 763 3.43 -28.31 5.97
C ARG A 763 4.50 -27.26 6.25
N ASN A 764 5.75 -27.67 6.49
CA ASN A 764 6.85 -26.75 6.77
C ASN A 764 7.17 -25.87 5.56
N ALA A 765 7.17 -26.42 4.34
CA ALA A 765 7.33 -25.64 3.12
C ALA A 765 6.21 -24.59 2.98
N LEU A 766 4.96 -24.98 3.25
CA LEU A 766 3.83 -24.05 3.30
C LEU A 766 4.01 -23.00 4.40
N LEU A 767 4.36 -23.36 5.63
CA LEU A 767 4.54 -22.38 6.72
C LEU A 767 5.68 -21.39 6.47
N ARG A 768 6.79 -21.84 5.86
CA ARG A 768 7.94 -21.00 5.48
C ARG A 768 7.62 -20.01 4.36
N GLY A 769 6.65 -20.36 3.52
CA GLY A 769 6.19 -19.57 2.38
C GLY A 769 4.80 -18.95 2.53
N GLY A 770 4.15 -19.13 3.70
CA GLY A 770 2.68 -19.14 3.86
C GLY A 770 2.12 -18.29 5.01
N SER A 771 2.90 -18.02 6.05
CA SER A 771 2.38 -17.34 7.25
C SER A 771 2.84 -15.87 7.28
N PRO A 772 1.93 -14.90 7.11
CA PRO A 772 2.22 -13.53 7.49
C PRO A 772 2.40 -13.52 9.01
N GLY A 773 3.64 -13.39 9.48
CA GLY A 773 3.93 -13.34 10.92
C GLY A 773 3.08 -12.26 11.58
N ILE A 774 2.17 -12.64 12.47
CA ILE A 774 1.30 -11.71 13.21
C ILE A 774 1.99 -11.12 14.45
N ILE A 775 3.22 -11.55 14.73
CA ILE A 775 4.00 -11.13 15.89
C ILE A 775 4.63 -9.76 15.57
N PRO A 776 4.40 -8.72 16.40
CA PRO A 776 5.08 -7.44 16.28
C PRO A 776 6.60 -7.62 16.20
N THR A 777 7.26 -6.92 15.27
CA THR A 777 8.72 -7.04 15.07
C THR A 777 9.50 -6.69 16.34
N ALA A 778 8.96 -5.80 17.17
CA ALA A 778 9.53 -5.49 18.48
C ALA A 778 9.50 -6.70 19.45
N ALA A 779 8.46 -7.52 19.41
CA ALA A 779 8.28 -8.66 20.29
C ALA A 779 9.02 -9.92 19.82
N LEU A 780 9.26 -10.06 18.50
CA LEU A 780 9.82 -11.28 17.93
C LEU A 780 11.16 -11.71 18.57
N PRO A 781 12.19 -10.85 18.69
CA PRO A 781 13.46 -11.28 19.31
C PRO A 781 13.33 -11.54 20.81
N VAL A 782 12.38 -10.87 21.49
CA VAL A 782 12.10 -11.11 22.91
C VAL A 782 11.51 -12.51 23.09
N ILE A 783 10.53 -12.88 22.26
CA ILE A 783 9.92 -14.21 22.27
C ILE A 783 10.95 -15.28 21.91
N GLU A 784 11.76 -15.05 20.87
CA GLU A 784 12.83 -15.99 20.49
C GLU A 784 13.87 -16.17 21.60
N ASN A 785 14.26 -15.08 22.26
CA ASN A 785 15.20 -15.13 23.38
C ASN A 785 14.61 -15.83 24.60
N TRP A 786 13.35 -15.55 24.94
CA TRP A 786 12.63 -16.21 26.04
C TRP A 786 12.46 -17.71 25.78
N ALA A 787 12.07 -18.09 24.57
CA ALA A 787 11.93 -19.48 24.16
C ALA A 787 13.27 -20.18 23.86
N ASN A 788 14.38 -19.45 23.94
CA ASN A 788 15.70 -19.84 23.47
C ASN A 788 15.69 -20.51 22.07
N LYS A 789 14.80 -20.08 21.16
CA LYS A 789 14.55 -20.79 19.91
C LYS A 789 14.26 -19.81 18.77
N SER A 790 14.98 -19.96 17.66
CA SER A 790 14.73 -19.20 16.44
C SER A 790 13.47 -19.70 15.76
N THR A 791 12.51 -18.80 15.51
CA THR A 791 11.26 -19.10 14.80
C THR A 791 11.49 -19.43 13.32
N PHE A 792 12.55 -18.87 12.71
CA PHE A 792 12.88 -19.09 11.30
C PHE A 792 13.70 -20.37 11.06
N LEU A 793 14.70 -20.64 11.91
CA LEU A 793 15.63 -21.77 11.75
C LEU A 793 15.23 -23.00 12.56
N ASP A 794 14.18 -22.90 13.39
CA ASP A 794 13.66 -23.94 14.27
C ASP A 794 14.73 -24.58 15.17
N ARG A 795 15.71 -23.78 15.62
CA ARG A 795 16.88 -24.24 16.37
C ARG A 795 17.15 -23.38 17.61
N PRO A 796 17.80 -23.93 18.65
CA PRO A 796 18.09 -23.17 19.86
C PRO A 796 19.09 -22.03 19.60
N LEU A 797 18.92 -20.90 20.29
CA LEU A 797 19.84 -19.74 20.19
C LEU A 797 21.11 -19.98 21.02
N ILE A 798 20.93 -20.37 22.28
CA ILE A 798 21.96 -20.87 23.18
C ILE A 798 21.95 -22.40 23.05
N PRO A 799 23.09 -23.05 22.75
CA PRO A 799 23.15 -24.51 22.73
C PRO A 799 22.70 -25.11 24.08
N TYR A 800 21.85 -26.14 24.08
CA TYR A 800 21.28 -26.75 25.29
C TYR A 800 22.30 -27.06 26.40
N GLY A 801 23.49 -27.56 26.04
CA GLY A 801 24.57 -27.83 26.99
C GLY A 801 25.23 -26.59 27.62
N ARG A 802 24.82 -25.38 27.25
CA ARG A 802 25.37 -24.10 27.74
C ARG A 802 24.33 -23.21 28.42
N GLU A 803 23.05 -23.56 28.39
CA GLU A 803 21.98 -22.78 29.04
C GLU A 803 22.20 -22.61 30.55
N ARG A 804 22.86 -23.60 31.18
CA ARG A 804 23.16 -23.60 32.63
C ARG A 804 24.41 -22.80 33.01
N LEU A 805 25.13 -22.24 32.04
CA LEU A 805 26.32 -21.42 32.30
C LEU A 805 25.91 -20.00 32.72
N ARG A 806 26.83 -19.26 33.35
CA ARG A 806 26.66 -17.83 33.65
C ARG A 806 26.28 -17.05 32.37
N PRO A 807 25.38 -16.04 32.42
CA PRO A 807 24.85 -15.39 31.22
C PRO A 807 25.91 -14.98 30.19
N ASP A 808 26.99 -14.33 30.61
CA ASP A 808 28.11 -13.91 29.75
C ASP A 808 28.82 -15.07 29.02
N LEU A 809 28.69 -16.32 29.49
CA LEU A 809 29.25 -17.55 28.88
C LEU A 809 28.26 -18.32 27.99
N GLN A 810 27.01 -17.87 27.91
CA GLN A 810 25.95 -18.48 27.11
C GLN A 810 26.05 -18.04 25.64
N TYR A 811 27.03 -18.59 24.92
CA TYR A 811 27.22 -18.30 23.50
C TYR A 811 27.72 -19.51 22.67
N GLY A 812 27.52 -19.44 21.35
CA GLY A 812 28.00 -20.45 20.40
C GLY A 812 29.35 -20.06 19.80
N ASP A 813 30.00 -21.00 19.10
CA ASP A 813 31.36 -20.77 18.58
C ASP A 813 31.43 -19.75 17.42
N TYR A 814 30.28 -19.41 16.84
CA TYR A 814 30.14 -18.40 15.80
C TYR A 814 29.59 -17.06 16.30
N THR A 815 29.38 -16.89 17.61
CA THR A 815 29.00 -15.61 18.22
C THR A 815 30.17 -14.62 18.11
N THR A 816 29.88 -13.38 17.70
CA THR A 816 30.90 -12.34 17.47
C THR A 816 31.60 -11.91 18.76
N GLU A 817 32.89 -11.55 18.70
CA GLU A 817 33.61 -11.07 19.89
C GLU A 817 33.03 -9.74 20.37
N THR A 818 32.54 -8.91 19.45
CA THR A 818 31.77 -7.70 19.77
C THR A 818 30.57 -8.02 20.67
N ALA A 819 29.77 -9.03 20.31
CA ALA A 819 28.63 -9.44 21.14
C ALA A 819 29.09 -10.03 22.49
N LYS A 820 30.20 -10.78 22.53
CA LYS A 820 30.76 -11.30 23.80
C LYS A 820 31.30 -10.19 24.70
N LEU A 821 31.94 -9.16 24.14
CA LEU A 821 32.43 -8.00 24.88
C LEU A 821 31.26 -7.24 25.51
N ILE A 822 30.25 -6.90 24.71
CA ILE A 822 29.05 -6.21 25.20
C ILE A 822 28.30 -7.08 26.22
N GLY A 823 28.15 -8.38 25.95
CA GLY A 823 27.52 -9.32 26.88
C GLY A 823 28.24 -9.39 28.23
N ARG A 824 29.57 -9.37 28.24
CA ARG A 824 30.37 -9.28 29.48
C ARG A 824 30.14 -7.95 30.22
N MET A 825 30.14 -6.82 29.50
CA MET A 825 29.91 -5.49 30.10
C MET A 825 28.51 -5.35 30.72
N LEU A 826 27.49 -5.95 30.09
CA LEU A 826 26.09 -5.85 30.52
C LEU A 826 25.65 -7.03 31.40
N ASN A 827 26.53 -8.01 31.65
CA ASN A 827 26.20 -9.30 32.29
C ASN A 827 25.00 -10.01 31.63
N GLN A 828 24.98 -10.03 30.29
CA GLN A 828 23.92 -10.59 29.46
C GLN A 828 24.46 -11.66 28.51
N SER A 829 23.59 -12.57 28.07
CA SER A 829 23.95 -13.60 27.10
C SER A 829 24.38 -13.01 25.75
N PRO A 830 25.62 -13.26 25.28
CA PRO A 830 26.05 -12.79 23.97
C PRO A 830 25.24 -13.39 22.82
N ALA A 831 24.76 -14.63 22.94
CA ALA A 831 23.89 -15.25 21.92
C ALA A 831 22.53 -14.55 21.83
N LEU A 832 21.91 -14.24 22.98
CA LEU A 832 20.62 -13.53 23.01
C LEU A 832 20.78 -12.07 22.54
N LEU A 833 21.87 -11.40 22.93
CA LEU A 833 22.18 -10.05 22.46
C LEU A 833 22.36 -10.00 20.94
N GLU A 834 23.14 -10.94 20.39
CA GLU A 834 23.36 -11.02 18.95
C GLU A 834 22.05 -11.36 18.22
N ASN A 835 21.17 -12.19 18.81
CA ASN A 835 19.83 -12.43 18.28
C ASN A 835 18.97 -11.16 18.27
N THR A 836 18.97 -10.37 19.34
CA THR A 836 18.25 -9.09 19.42
C THR A 836 18.72 -8.11 18.34
N ILE A 837 20.05 -7.95 18.18
CA ILE A 837 20.63 -7.08 17.15
C ILE A 837 20.18 -7.55 15.78
N ARG A 838 20.34 -8.85 15.46
CA ARG A 838 19.92 -9.42 14.17
C ARG A 838 18.41 -9.34 13.96
N GLY A 839 17.61 -9.51 14.99
CA GLY A 839 16.16 -9.46 14.93
C GLY A 839 15.60 -8.07 14.61
N TYR A 840 16.24 -7.00 15.07
CA TYR A 840 15.82 -5.63 14.80
C TYR A 840 16.50 -4.96 13.59
N THR A 841 17.64 -5.50 13.14
CA THR A 841 18.42 -4.89 12.04
C THR A 841 18.70 -5.84 10.87
N GLY A 842 18.21 -7.08 10.93
CA GLY A 842 18.40 -8.07 9.89
C GLY A 842 19.87 -8.38 9.62
N GLY A 843 20.20 -8.54 8.34
CA GLY A 843 21.58 -8.84 7.91
C GLY A 843 22.57 -7.69 8.13
N MET A 844 22.11 -6.43 8.16
CA MET A 844 22.99 -5.27 8.34
C MET A 844 23.60 -5.19 9.74
N GLY A 845 22.87 -5.57 10.80
CA GLY A 845 23.47 -5.66 12.13
C GLY A 845 24.53 -6.74 12.22
N ARG A 846 24.37 -7.84 11.48
CA ARG A 846 25.41 -8.86 11.38
C ARG A 846 26.67 -8.31 10.71
N TYR A 847 26.53 -7.53 9.64
CA TYR A 847 27.67 -6.86 9.01
C TYR A 847 28.36 -5.87 9.95
N ALA A 848 27.59 -5.05 10.67
CA ALA A 848 28.13 -4.13 11.65
C ALA A 848 28.90 -4.87 12.77
N LEU A 849 28.32 -5.93 13.33
CA LEU A 849 28.98 -6.75 14.35
C LEU A 849 30.28 -7.39 13.84
N ASN A 850 30.28 -7.91 12.61
CA ASN A 850 31.46 -8.50 11.98
C ASN A 850 32.55 -7.45 11.69
N ALA A 851 32.17 -6.23 11.28
CA ALA A 851 33.10 -5.14 11.04
C ALA A 851 33.76 -4.68 12.36
N SER A 852 32.96 -4.50 13.41
CA SER A 852 33.47 -4.21 14.75
C SER A 852 34.36 -5.33 15.28
N ASP A 853 34.00 -6.59 15.02
CA ASP A 853 34.80 -7.76 15.40
C ASP A 853 36.19 -7.74 14.74
N LEU A 854 36.26 -7.35 13.46
CA LEU A 854 37.53 -7.19 12.74
C LEU A 854 38.39 -6.07 13.37
N VAL A 855 37.79 -4.94 13.72
CA VAL A 855 38.48 -3.81 14.36
C VAL A 855 39.02 -4.22 15.72
N LEU A 856 38.16 -4.77 16.60
CA LEU A 856 38.55 -5.18 17.97
C LEU A 856 39.68 -6.21 18.00
N ARG A 857 39.70 -7.11 17.01
CA ARG A 857 40.79 -8.08 16.83
C ARG A 857 42.08 -7.41 16.35
N LYS A 858 41.99 -6.52 15.35
CA LYS A 858 43.16 -5.80 14.80
C LYS A 858 43.79 -4.84 15.80
N THR A 859 43.00 -4.23 16.68
CA THR A 859 43.48 -3.30 17.71
C THR A 859 43.97 -4.01 18.97
N GLY A 860 43.85 -5.35 19.06
CA GLY A 860 44.26 -6.12 20.23
C GLY A 860 43.36 -5.97 21.45
N ILE A 861 42.21 -5.30 21.34
CA ILE A 861 41.26 -5.09 22.45
C ILE A 861 40.63 -6.43 22.90
N VAL A 862 40.53 -7.39 21.97
CA VAL A 862 40.08 -8.75 22.29
C VAL A 862 41.07 -9.77 21.74
N GLU A 863 41.67 -10.56 22.65
CA GLU A 863 42.40 -11.78 22.29
C GLU A 863 41.40 -12.86 21.87
N ALA A 864 41.33 -13.13 20.57
CA ALA A 864 40.46 -14.16 20.02
C ALA A 864 41.26 -15.07 19.08
N PRO A 865 41.06 -16.40 19.15
CA PRO A 865 41.77 -17.33 18.28
C PRO A 865 41.47 -17.07 16.79
N PRO A 866 42.39 -17.45 15.89
CA PRO A 866 42.21 -17.29 14.46
C PRO A 866 40.95 -18.04 14.00
N LYS A 867 40.07 -17.37 13.24
CA LYS A 867 38.85 -17.99 12.69
C LYS A 867 39.22 -18.92 11.51
N PRO A 868 38.41 -19.96 11.22
CA PRO A 868 38.59 -20.78 10.02
C PRO A 868 38.58 -19.93 8.74
N ALA A 869 39.41 -20.29 7.76
CA ALA A 869 39.54 -19.60 6.47
C ALA A 869 38.18 -19.48 5.79
N ILE A 870 37.77 -18.30 5.31
CA ILE A 870 36.42 -18.07 4.78
C ILE A 870 36.25 -18.81 3.45
N ASP A 871 35.21 -19.64 3.36
CA ASP A 871 34.84 -20.31 2.10
C ASP A 871 34.21 -19.32 1.12
N PHE A 872 34.31 -19.54 -0.20
CA PHE A 872 33.67 -18.69 -1.20
C PHE A 872 32.16 -18.53 -0.94
N SER A 873 31.49 -19.59 -0.48
CA SER A 873 30.07 -19.55 -0.11
C SER A 873 29.75 -18.71 1.13
N GLU A 874 30.77 -18.18 1.81
CA GLU A 874 30.65 -17.32 2.99
C GLU A 874 31.07 -15.87 2.71
N TRP A 875 31.55 -15.57 1.50
CA TRP A 875 31.91 -14.22 1.08
C TRP A 875 30.68 -13.30 1.06
N PRO A 876 30.79 -12.05 1.55
CA PRO A 876 29.72 -11.05 1.43
C PRO A 876 29.22 -10.93 -0.02
N GLY A 877 27.90 -10.86 -0.21
CA GLY A 877 27.27 -10.82 -1.54
C GLY A 877 27.16 -12.20 -2.22
N PHE A 878 28.24 -13.00 -2.27
CA PHE A 878 28.22 -14.33 -2.91
C PHE A 878 27.57 -15.42 -2.06
N ARG A 879 27.61 -15.27 -0.73
CA ARG A 879 26.85 -16.11 0.20
C ARG A 879 25.36 -16.13 -0.13
N ALA A 880 24.83 -15.11 -0.81
CA ALA A 880 23.46 -15.10 -1.28
C ALA A 880 23.15 -16.25 -2.26
N PHE A 881 24.13 -16.65 -3.06
CA PHE A 881 23.99 -17.54 -4.21
C PHE A 881 24.72 -18.87 -4.08
N ALA A 882 25.41 -19.10 -2.97
CA ALA A 882 26.09 -20.36 -2.72
C ALA A 882 25.62 -21.02 -1.42
N VAL A 883 25.67 -22.36 -1.40
CA VAL A 883 25.38 -23.20 -0.24
C VAL A 883 26.70 -23.63 0.39
N ARG A 884 26.85 -23.41 1.69
CA ARG A 884 28.02 -23.90 2.43
C ARG A 884 27.93 -25.42 2.61
N TYR A 885 28.87 -26.14 2.02
CA TYR A 885 29.02 -27.59 2.15
C TYR A 885 30.49 -27.98 2.30
N PRO A 886 30.86 -28.88 3.24
CA PRO A 886 30.01 -29.47 4.28
C PRO A 886 29.62 -28.45 5.37
N THR A 887 28.62 -28.79 6.18
CA THR A 887 28.12 -27.93 7.27
C THR A 887 27.75 -28.74 8.50
N ALA A 888 27.90 -28.15 9.68
CA ALA A 888 27.55 -28.77 10.97
C ALA A 888 26.04 -29.07 11.12
N SER A 889 25.21 -28.41 10.33
CA SER A 889 23.75 -28.49 10.35
C SER A 889 23.21 -29.04 9.03
N SER A 890 23.75 -30.16 8.56
CA SER A 890 23.25 -30.81 7.35
C SER A 890 21.82 -31.33 7.55
N GLN A 891 21.09 -31.56 6.47
CA GLN A 891 19.70 -32.01 6.58
C GLN A 891 19.60 -33.35 7.31
N SER A 892 20.49 -34.30 7.05
CA SER A 892 20.51 -35.58 7.78
C SER A 892 20.72 -35.41 9.29
N VAL A 893 21.55 -34.43 9.70
CA VAL A 893 21.70 -34.10 11.13
C VAL A 893 20.38 -33.55 11.68
N ASN A 894 19.70 -32.67 10.96
CA ASN A 894 18.41 -32.12 11.42
C ASN A 894 17.32 -33.20 11.49
N ASP A 895 17.19 -34.02 10.45
CA ASP A 895 16.24 -35.14 10.40
C ASP A 895 16.48 -36.12 11.57
N PHE A 896 17.75 -36.42 11.89
CA PHE A 896 18.09 -37.23 13.05
C PHE A 896 17.55 -36.64 14.36
N TYR A 897 17.77 -35.34 14.62
CA TYR A 897 17.25 -34.71 15.85
C TYR A 897 15.73 -34.64 15.86
N ASP A 898 15.09 -34.47 14.70
CA ASP A 898 13.62 -34.54 14.60
C ASP A 898 13.09 -35.92 14.99
N TYR A 899 13.71 -37.01 14.52
CA TYR A 899 13.33 -38.37 14.91
C TYR A 899 13.64 -38.66 16.38
N TYR A 900 14.80 -38.21 16.86
CA TYR A 900 15.23 -38.36 18.25
C TYR A 900 14.26 -37.67 19.21
N ASP A 901 13.85 -36.43 18.92
CA ASP A 901 12.93 -35.67 19.78
C ASP A 901 11.53 -36.32 19.84
N VAL A 902 11.04 -36.87 18.72
CA VAL A 902 9.76 -37.59 18.67
C VAL A 902 9.85 -38.86 19.51
N GLU A 903 10.91 -39.64 19.33
CA GLU A 903 11.13 -40.89 20.08
C GLU A 903 11.28 -40.62 21.58
N GLU A 904 12.09 -39.64 21.97
CA GLU A 904 12.32 -39.29 23.38
C GLU A 904 11.03 -38.83 24.07
N ARG A 905 10.20 -38.02 23.39
CA ARG A 905 8.89 -37.62 23.91
C ARG A 905 7.93 -38.79 24.03
N ALA A 906 7.87 -39.64 23.00
CA ALA A 906 7.00 -40.81 23.02
C ALA A 906 7.39 -41.76 24.16
N PHE A 907 8.69 -42.00 24.34
CA PHE A 907 9.22 -42.82 25.43
C PHE A 907 8.93 -42.21 26.80
N ALA A 908 9.17 -40.91 26.98
CA ALA A 908 8.90 -40.22 28.24
C ALA A 908 7.41 -40.24 28.59
N SER A 909 6.53 -39.97 27.63
CA SER A 909 5.07 -40.02 27.82
C SER A 909 4.58 -41.43 28.12
N ALA A 910 5.05 -42.45 27.37
CA ALA A 910 4.68 -43.84 27.63
C ALA A 910 5.15 -44.32 29.01
N LYS A 911 6.36 -43.90 29.43
CA LYS A 911 6.89 -44.20 30.77
C LYS A 911 6.06 -43.55 31.87
N GLU A 912 5.65 -42.29 31.69
CA GLU A 912 4.82 -41.59 32.67
C GLU A 912 3.40 -42.19 32.74
N LEU A 913 2.77 -42.49 31.61
CA LEU A 913 1.45 -43.13 31.56
C LEU A 913 1.44 -44.52 32.21
N ARG A 914 2.51 -45.31 32.01
CA ARG A 914 2.69 -46.59 32.74
C ARG A 914 2.84 -46.38 34.24
N ARG A 915 3.51 -45.31 34.66
CA ARG A 915 3.61 -44.94 36.08
C ARG A 915 2.26 -44.54 36.67
N ASP A 916 1.41 -43.92 35.85
CA ASP A 916 0.05 -43.49 36.21
C ASP A 916 -1.00 -44.60 36.02
N GLY A 917 -0.59 -45.84 35.68
CA GLY A 917 -1.47 -47.00 35.51
C GLY A 917 -2.31 -47.00 34.23
N LYS A 918 -1.98 -46.15 33.25
CA LYS A 918 -2.67 -46.02 31.95
C LYS A 918 -1.97 -46.82 30.85
N ASP A 919 -1.90 -48.13 31.03
CA ASP A 919 -1.09 -49.00 30.18
C ASP A 919 -1.59 -49.07 28.73
N GLU A 920 -2.90 -49.05 28.49
CA GLU A 920 -3.46 -49.06 27.13
C GLU A 920 -3.10 -47.79 26.33
N GLU A 921 -3.13 -46.62 26.98
CA GLU A 921 -2.71 -45.35 26.37
C GLU A 921 -1.20 -45.37 26.09
N ALA A 922 -0.39 -45.89 27.02
CA ALA A 922 1.05 -46.03 26.83
C ALA A 922 1.41 -46.97 25.68
N ASP A 923 0.69 -48.10 25.56
CA ASP A 923 0.90 -49.08 24.49
C ASP A 923 0.36 -48.58 23.14
N SER A 924 -0.64 -47.68 23.14
CA SER A 924 -1.04 -46.98 21.92
C SER A 924 0.10 -46.08 21.38
N ILE A 925 0.76 -45.32 22.26
CA ILE A 925 1.90 -44.47 21.89
C ILE A 925 3.07 -45.33 21.40
N ALA A 926 3.33 -46.45 22.07
CA ALA A 926 4.39 -47.37 21.69
C ALA A 926 4.12 -48.04 20.34
N ARG A 927 2.86 -48.40 20.02
CA ARG A 927 2.48 -48.90 18.69
C ARG A 927 2.62 -47.84 17.61
N ASP A 928 2.16 -46.62 17.87
CA ASP A 928 2.21 -45.48 16.94
C ASP A 928 3.64 -45.01 16.60
N THR A 929 4.61 -45.36 17.46
CA THR A 929 6.03 -45.00 17.32
C THR A 929 6.97 -46.20 17.34
N GLY A 930 6.43 -47.42 17.14
CA GLY A 930 7.14 -48.69 17.37
C GLY A 930 8.48 -48.81 16.62
N ASP A 931 8.53 -48.38 15.37
CA ASP A 931 9.76 -48.39 14.55
C ASP A 931 10.86 -47.49 15.13
N LEU A 932 10.48 -46.34 15.71
CA LEU A 932 11.43 -45.42 16.35
C LEU A 932 11.85 -45.92 17.72
N MET A 933 10.91 -46.41 18.54
CA MET A 933 11.20 -46.98 19.85
C MET A 933 12.12 -48.21 19.76
N GLY A 934 11.95 -49.04 18.73
CA GLY A 934 12.85 -50.18 18.45
C GLY A 934 14.29 -49.76 18.13
N LEU A 935 14.50 -48.51 17.66
CA LEU A 935 15.81 -47.95 17.34
C LEU A 935 16.39 -47.06 18.44
N ARG A 936 15.74 -46.93 19.60
CA ARG A 936 16.15 -46.05 20.72
C ARG A 936 17.63 -46.16 21.07
N ALA A 937 18.15 -47.38 21.22
CA ALA A 937 19.56 -47.58 21.56
C ALA A 937 20.52 -47.00 20.49
N SER A 938 20.18 -47.14 19.21
CA SER A 938 20.95 -46.60 18.09
C SER A 938 20.81 -45.07 18.01
N LEU A 939 19.63 -44.53 18.30
CA LEU A 939 19.37 -43.10 18.39
C LEU A 939 20.19 -42.45 19.52
N LEU A 940 20.16 -43.01 20.73
CA LEU A 940 20.96 -42.54 21.89
C LEU A 940 22.46 -42.64 21.63
N LYS A 941 22.94 -43.68 20.94
CA LYS A 941 24.35 -43.80 20.53
C LYS A 941 24.72 -42.69 19.53
N THR A 942 23.93 -42.50 18.49
CA THR A 942 24.19 -41.47 17.47
C THR A 942 24.13 -40.06 18.08
N HIS A 943 23.23 -39.82 19.03
CA HIS A 943 23.17 -38.56 19.77
C HIS A 943 24.48 -38.27 20.51
N ARG A 944 25.04 -39.28 21.20
CA ARG A 944 26.34 -39.18 21.87
C ARG A 944 27.48 -38.92 20.89
N ASP A 945 27.57 -39.71 19.81
CA ASP A 945 28.58 -39.55 18.77
C ASP A 945 28.57 -38.13 18.16
N LEU A 946 27.39 -37.60 17.86
CA LEU A 946 27.23 -36.24 17.34
C LEU A 946 27.61 -35.17 18.39
N SER A 947 27.35 -35.42 19.66
CA SER A 947 27.76 -34.53 20.75
C SER A 947 29.29 -34.47 20.87
N ASP A 948 29.96 -35.61 20.79
CA ASP A 948 31.43 -35.72 20.85
C ASP A 948 32.10 -35.09 19.64
N LEU A 949 31.59 -35.33 18.43
CA LEU A 949 32.09 -34.67 17.22
C LEU A 949 31.91 -33.14 17.28
N ARG A 950 30.80 -32.65 17.84
CA ARG A 950 30.63 -31.20 18.09
C ARG A 950 31.63 -30.68 19.11
N LYS A 951 31.98 -31.46 20.14
CA LYS A 951 33.01 -31.08 21.11
C LYS A 951 34.37 -30.94 20.44
N GLN A 952 34.77 -31.90 19.61
CA GLN A 952 36.02 -31.84 18.82
C GLN A 952 36.04 -30.61 17.89
N ALA A 953 34.92 -30.33 17.22
CA ALA A 953 34.82 -29.15 16.35
C ALA A 953 35.04 -27.84 17.13
N ARG A 954 34.59 -27.76 18.39
CA ARG A 954 34.83 -26.60 19.26
C ARG A 954 36.29 -26.45 19.65
N GLU A 955 36.94 -27.55 19.99
CA GLU A 955 38.36 -27.58 20.35
C GLU A 955 39.20 -27.06 19.17
N ILE A 956 38.96 -27.55 17.96
CA ILE A 956 39.63 -27.06 16.74
C ILE A 956 39.37 -25.57 16.48
N ASN A 957 38.14 -25.10 16.68
CA ASN A 957 37.81 -23.68 16.49
C ASN A 957 38.59 -22.77 17.46
N ARG A 958 38.82 -23.23 18.70
CA ARG A 958 39.45 -22.46 19.77
C ARG A 958 40.97 -22.60 19.83
N ASP A 959 41.52 -23.60 19.17
CA ASP A 959 42.95 -23.89 19.11
C ASP A 959 43.74 -22.70 18.53
N PRO A 960 44.63 -22.04 19.31
CA PRO A 960 45.40 -20.90 18.82
C PRO A 960 46.50 -21.30 17.83
N ASP A 961 46.94 -22.56 17.85
CA ASP A 961 48.11 -23.04 17.10
C ASP A 961 47.76 -23.46 15.66
N LEU A 962 46.46 -23.60 15.36
CA LEU A 962 46.00 -23.95 14.01
C LEU A 962 45.78 -22.71 13.14
N THR A 963 46.36 -22.75 11.93
CA THR A 963 46.09 -21.77 10.88
C THR A 963 44.61 -21.81 10.44
N PRO A 964 44.05 -20.69 9.92
CA PRO A 964 42.69 -20.65 9.38
C PRO A 964 42.37 -21.79 8.41
N GLU A 965 43.31 -22.15 7.53
CA GLU A 965 43.18 -23.19 6.51
C GLU A 965 43.16 -24.59 7.15
N GLN A 966 44.07 -24.85 8.10
CA GLN A 966 44.08 -26.12 8.85
C GLN A 966 42.80 -26.31 9.65
N LYS A 967 42.30 -25.25 10.29
CA LYS A 967 41.00 -25.27 10.99
C LYS A 967 39.88 -25.63 10.03
N ARG A 968 39.82 -24.99 8.86
CA ARG A 968 38.79 -25.25 7.84
C ARG A 968 38.78 -26.72 7.41
N VAL A 969 39.94 -27.26 7.04
CA VAL A 969 40.07 -28.65 6.57
C VAL A 969 39.63 -29.65 7.65
N ARG A 970 40.07 -29.45 8.91
CA ARG A 970 39.71 -30.34 10.02
C ARG A 970 38.22 -30.26 10.37
N LEU A 971 37.65 -29.05 10.38
CA LEU A 971 36.21 -28.85 10.63
C LEU A 971 35.35 -29.49 9.53
N ASP A 972 35.75 -29.35 8.26
CA ASP A 972 35.01 -29.92 7.14
C ASP A 972 35.00 -31.45 7.18
N ALA A 973 36.11 -32.06 7.57
CA ALA A 973 36.18 -33.50 7.81
C ALA A 973 35.24 -33.95 8.94
N LEU A 974 35.17 -33.20 10.04
CA LEU A 974 34.23 -33.48 11.14
C LEU A 974 32.77 -33.32 10.71
N TYR A 975 32.44 -32.28 9.95
CA TYR A 975 31.07 -32.07 9.47
C TYR A 975 30.64 -33.19 8.52
N LEU A 976 31.51 -33.68 7.65
CA LEU A 976 31.22 -34.86 6.82
C LEU A 976 30.98 -36.12 7.67
N ARG A 977 31.74 -36.33 8.75
CA ARG A 977 31.52 -37.45 9.68
C ARG A 977 30.19 -37.33 10.42
N MET A 978 29.84 -36.12 10.88
CA MET A 978 28.55 -35.85 11.50
C MET A 978 27.39 -36.15 10.54
N SER A 979 27.46 -35.62 9.32
CA SER A 979 26.47 -35.90 8.26
C SER A 979 26.34 -37.39 7.99
N ALA A 980 27.46 -38.11 7.85
CA ALA A 980 27.44 -39.54 7.58
C ALA A 980 26.78 -40.35 8.71
N ARG A 981 27.16 -40.10 9.98
CA ARG A 981 26.57 -40.76 11.14
C ARG A 981 25.06 -40.55 11.25
N ALA A 982 24.62 -39.31 11.06
CA ALA A 982 23.20 -38.99 11.10
C ALA A 982 22.44 -39.61 9.91
N ARG A 983 23.03 -39.60 8.71
CA ARG A 983 22.41 -40.19 7.51
C ARG A 983 22.21 -41.70 7.64
N ASP A 984 23.16 -42.41 8.23
CA ASP A 984 23.08 -43.87 8.37
C ASP A 984 21.91 -44.30 9.26
N ILE A 985 21.65 -43.58 10.36
CA ILE A 985 20.50 -43.88 11.22
C ILE A 985 19.18 -43.43 10.59
N VAL A 986 19.15 -42.26 9.94
CA VAL A 986 17.96 -41.77 9.22
C VAL A 986 17.54 -42.75 8.13
N LYS A 987 18.48 -43.30 7.35
CA LYS A 987 18.20 -44.32 6.34
C LYS A 987 17.55 -45.59 6.90
N ARG A 988 17.97 -46.03 8.10
CA ARG A 988 17.39 -47.21 8.76
C ARG A 988 15.94 -46.96 9.20
N ILE A 989 15.64 -45.71 9.58
CA ILE A 989 14.28 -45.27 9.93
C ILE A 989 13.40 -45.17 8.68
N GLU A 990 13.92 -44.62 7.58
CA GLU A 990 13.17 -44.45 6.32
C GLU A 990 13.01 -45.74 5.52
N HIS A 991 13.93 -46.70 5.66
CA HIS A 991 13.94 -47.98 4.92
C HIS A 991 14.25 -49.18 5.85
N PRO A 992 13.26 -49.68 6.61
CA PRO A 992 13.46 -50.74 7.61
C PRO A 992 13.92 -52.10 7.03
N SER A 993 13.67 -52.34 5.74
CA SER A 993 13.95 -53.59 5.03
C SER A 993 15.29 -53.63 4.28
N ALA A 994 16.11 -52.56 4.36
CA ALA A 994 17.42 -52.53 3.71
C ALA A 994 18.51 -53.18 4.60
N PRO A 995 19.36 -54.09 4.08
CA PRO A 995 20.42 -54.71 4.85
C PRO A 995 21.42 -53.65 5.36
N PRO A 996 22.06 -53.86 6.54
CA PRO A 996 23.02 -52.92 7.08
C PRO A 996 24.15 -52.70 6.06
N ALA A 997 24.40 -51.44 5.70
CA ALA A 997 25.54 -51.12 4.86
C ALA A 997 26.83 -51.62 5.54
N PRO A 998 27.72 -52.31 4.81
CA PRO A 998 28.99 -52.75 5.36
C PRO A 998 29.74 -51.52 5.88
N GLU A 999 30.43 -51.66 7.02
CA GLU A 999 31.29 -50.61 7.58
C GLU A 999 32.37 -50.22 6.57
N SER A 1000 32.06 -49.28 5.68
CA SER A 1000 33.04 -48.76 4.74
C SER A 1000 34.03 -47.92 5.54
N ARG A 1001 35.24 -48.45 5.74
CA ARG A 1001 36.42 -47.65 6.04
C ARG A 1001 36.48 -46.57 4.98
N THR A 1002 36.10 -45.35 5.35
CA THR A 1002 36.08 -44.22 4.43
C THR A 1002 37.52 -43.80 4.18
N VAL A 1003 38.16 -44.40 3.17
CA VAL A 1003 39.40 -43.88 2.60
C VAL A 1003 39.00 -42.65 1.79
N ILE A 1004 39.26 -41.48 2.35
CA ILE A 1004 39.20 -40.21 1.61
C ILE A 1004 40.40 -40.22 0.65
N PRO A 1005 40.24 -39.92 -0.65
CA PRO A 1005 41.38 -39.79 -1.55
C PRO A 1005 42.25 -38.62 -1.08
N GLU A 1006 43.51 -38.89 -0.77
CA GLU A 1006 44.52 -37.86 -0.51
C GLU A 1006 44.56 -36.90 -1.71
N ARG A 1007 44.24 -35.63 -1.47
CA ARG A 1007 44.56 -34.56 -2.42
C ARG A 1007 46.08 -34.54 -2.56
N LYS A 1008 46.58 -34.91 -3.74
CA LYS A 1008 47.95 -34.60 -4.17
C LYS A 1008 48.17 -33.09 -4.01
N VAL A 1009 48.98 -32.73 -3.03
CA VAL A 1009 49.60 -31.41 -2.93
C VAL A 1009 50.61 -31.33 -4.08
N VAL A 1010 50.20 -30.72 -5.19
CA VAL A 1010 51.17 -30.30 -6.22
C VAL A 1010 51.78 -29.01 -5.70
N ARG A 1011 53.04 -29.08 -5.26
CA ARG A 1011 53.90 -27.90 -5.12
C ARG A 1011 54.08 -27.27 -6.51
N ARG A 1012 53.48 -26.11 -6.74
CA ARG A 1012 54.09 -24.95 -7.40
C ARG A 1012 53.21 -23.72 -7.21
#